data_AF-A0A534X522-F1
#
_entry.id   AF-A0A534X522-F1
#
_cell.length_a   1.000
_cell.length_b   1.000
_cell.length_c   1.000
_cell.angle_alpha   90.00
_cell.angle_beta   90.00
_cell.angle_gamma   90.00
#
_symmetry.space_group_name_H-M   'P 1'
#
loop_
_entity.id
_entity.type
_entity.pdbx_description
1 polymer ?
#
loop_
_entity_poly.entity_id
_entity_poly.type
_entity_poly.pdbx_seq_one_letter_code
_entity_poly.pdbx_strand_id
1 'polypeptide(L)'
;MLAVSLPRSLRLLAPVCILALLAVPAPAVGGTCAGNPGYPNDPDYAPAERGTSSEATWNDEQWYLYSCLPADAPGATDPEGASGMSVDRVWNDLATRGRDEVLMAYMEGGVNWRLDDSQELRLRAYLNSGELPLPEDPNGITHGTYDLNGDGVINVDDYADDPRVGRLHPNAGGVTSEDLIVAFSDGVDDDGNGYVDDISGWNFHRDTNDPQTDNSAYGHANGESRQALAETDNALSTAGMCPKCRLLSVKCGDEAIDRPDRVAEGITFAVDSGAKVIIGVIASTGLIPEVAQALRYAYDHNVVVAWASNDFDSGDHTDGMFYPHLWPGNSIVGDQSTRGQQSPSVLSNRTYRVRSTLTSFGPHGLFSVPNNDGSTSTGTPTQAGVAALVISAGLDAAQASEIAGPLSADEVKQVVRSTVSPIDDPTLPFPGLPGATFNVQYGYGRPNVYRAVQAVHAGQIPPTADILQPDWYQEIDPTRRSFLEVSAAIAARNPGRYAYSVEYGLGPQPLESAFVAIRKGRGRRPRTVRKTLRFQDIPSSFWGGNFAITSDRLSIERYDVTVRVRVTDATGLLGEDRRVFHLRHDAAEMAGFPVHLGSSGESSPTIADLEGSGTLDVVVATADGAVHVLRADGREAPGFPVLTGPAPGMDPASDVNYLAAARWRDNPSARPRDGILAPTAVGDVDGDGQLDIVATTVSGRTYAWRRDGTLLPGFPVETDRAFAHQAVPVPDTPYHRNRSTGALAAPVLADLDGDGKLDIVQAAWDGHVYAWHGDGTALSGWPVDTDYPALRPSGQTYARDDKIVGTPAVVDIDGDGTPDVVVALQDTSWPSGSPAGTAPVTAYLLAFYGQGTARGNAGLISGWPVALQGAVQGYGTAQDFITEGLTSPVVYDLPTGPVAVVAVNLFGQYLVDLRTRTTRQFGNASLAQGGAIVPFTTSPSAGDLLGSGVPQIAQSGSSASDVATGVVETPGMGIQVRSGVGVWDPSTGQSLSQFSQPIQGLGFITAPALADVSGDGVPDIIAPTDSAALHAWDGSTGQPVPGFPKWTGGFSLFTPAVSDIDCDGRLEVALMTREGNLHVFRTDGLASAARQAWHWHQDNRNSGHWGSDAGAGEGRCAGGA
;
A
#
# COMPACT_ATOMS: atom_id res chain seq x y z
N MET A 1 65.47 5.24 8.18
CA MET A 1 66.86 4.99 8.57
C MET A 1 66.88 3.84 9.58
N LEU A 2 67.74 2.84 9.33
CA LEU A 2 68.18 1.73 10.21
C LEU A 2 67.13 0.64 10.54
N ALA A 3 67.37 -0.68 10.47
CA ALA A 3 68.06 -1.65 9.58
C ALA A 3 68.23 -2.97 10.40
N VAL A 4 68.22 -4.14 9.71
CA VAL A 4 68.79 -5.46 10.13
C VAL A 4 67.90 -6.32 11.07
N SER A 5 67.70 -7.65 10.98
CA SER A 5 68.25 -8.80 10.20
C SER A 5 67.24 -9.98 10.10
N LEU A 6 67.38 -10.76 9.02
CA LEU A 6 66.90 -12.15 8.79
C LEU A 6 67.48 -13.19 9.80
N PRO A 7 66.95 -14.43 9.86
CA PRO A 7 67.55 -15.51 9.05
C PRO A 7 66.55 -16.48 8.39
N ARG A 8 66.99 -16.99 7.22
CA ARG A 8 66.47 -18.15 6.49
C ARG A 8 66.88 -19.45 7.21
N SER A 9 65.98 -20.44 7.24
CA SER A 9 66.35 -21.85 7.07
C SER A 9 65.21 -22.61 6.37
N LEU A 10 65.62 -23.55 5.53
CA LEU A 10 64.95 -24.08 4.35
C LEU A 10 64.59 -25.56 4.58
N ARG A 11 63.47 -26.01 3.97
CA ARG A 11 63.19 -27.35 3.36
C ARG A 11 62.22 -28.32 4.06
N LEU A 12 61.11 -28.51 3.32
CA LEU A 12 60.45 -29.76 2.88
C LEU A 12 59.64 -30.58 3.89
N LEU A 13 58.31 -30.53 3.75
CA LEU A 13 57.45 -31.67 3.32
C LEU A 13 56.01 -31.17 3.10
N ALA A 14 55.50 -31.31 1.87
CA ALA A 14 54.07 -31.21 1.56
C ALA A 14 53.32 -32.44 2.08
N PRO A 15 52.04 -32.32 2.44
CA PRO A 15 51.02 -32.86 1.52
C PRO A 15 49.76 -31.98 1.37
N VAL A 16 49.32 -31.87 0.12
CA VAL A 16 47.94 -31.86 -0.39
C VAL A 16 46.83 -31.44 0.59
N CYS A 17 46.40 -30.18 0.49
CA CYS A 17 45.03 -29.76 0.80
C CYS A 17 44.42 -29.23 -0.50
N ILE A 18 43.43 -29.96 -1.01
CA ILE A 18 42.63 -29.58 -2.18
C ILE A 18 41.72 -28.43 -1.74
N LEU A 19 42.06 -27.20 -2.11
CA LEU A 19 41.08 -26.12 -2.25
C LEU A 19 40.32 -26.42 -3.54
N ALA A 20 39.04 -26.78 -3.42
CA ALA A 20 38.11 -26.59 -4.52
C ALA A 20 37.89 -25.08 -4.68
N LEU A 21 38.78 -24.43 -5.43
CA LEU A 21 38.47 -23.17 -6.08
C LEU A 21 37.33 -23.47 -7.04
N LEU A 22 36.16 -22.87 -6.79
CA LEU A 22 35.16 -22.67 -7.83
C LEU A 22 35.91 -22.06 -9.01
N ALA A 23 35.99 -22.81 -10.10
CA ALA A 23 36.29 -22.20 -11.38
C ALA A 23 35.14 -21.22 -11.62
N VAL A 24 35.43 -19.92 -11.44
CA VAL A 24 34.65 -18.87 -12.08
C VAL A 24 34.60 -19.30 -13.55
N PRO A 25 33.43 -19.63 -14.13
CA PRO A 25 33.38 -19.84 -15.56
C PRO A 25 33.95 -18.56 -16.17
N ALA A 26 34.88 -18.71 -17.11
CA ALA A 26 35.37 -17.56 -17.87
C ALA A 26 34.14 -16.76 -18.34
N PRO A 27 34.19 -15.40 -18.30
CA PRO A 27 33.09 -14.61 -18.82
C PRO A 27 32.77 -15.14 -20.21
N ALA A 28 31.51 -15.56 -20.41
CA ALA A 28 31.05 -15.87 -21.74
C ALA A 28 31.36 -14.61 -22.55
N VAL A 29 32.18 -14.75 -23.59
CA VAL A 29 32.35 -13.68 -24.57
C VAL A 29 30.94 -13.38 -25.06
N GLY A 30 30.43 -12.18 -24.73
CA GLY A 30 29.03 -11.80 -24.92
C GLY A 30 28.55 -12.19 -26.30
N GLY A 31 27.75 -13.26 -26.36
CA GLY A 31 27.02 -13.64 -27.54
C GLY A 31 25.79 -12.75 -27.63
N THR A 32 25.50 -12.25 -28.83
CA THR A 32 24.22 -11.62 -29.11
C THR A 32 23.11 -12.66 -29.02
N CYS A 33 21.90 -12.23 -28.63
CA CYS A 33 20.71 -13.08 -28.59
C CYS A 33 20.25 -13.61 -29.97
N ALA A 34 20.88 -13.16 -31.06
CA ALA A 34 20.57 -13.55 -32.42
C ALA A 34 20.69 -15.07 -32.68
N GLY A 35 19.62 -15.66 -33.21
CA GLY A 35 19.61 -17.02 -33.75
C GLY A 35 19.61 -18.14 -32.70
N ASN A 36 19.16 -17.87 -31.47
CA ASN A 36 18.93 -18.92 -30.46
C ASN A 36 17.71 -19.79 -30.84
N PRO A 37 17.88 -21.09 -31.15
CA PRO A 37 16.78 -21.95 -31.57
C PRO A 37 15.86 -22.39 -30.43
N GLY A 38 16.19 -22.08 -29.17
CA GLY A 38 15.43 -22.47 -27.97
C GLY A 38 14.49 -21.37 -27.43
N TYR A 39 14.16 -20.36 -28.22
CA TYR A 39 13.18 -19.37 -27.78
C TYR A 39 11.76 -19.93 -27.83
N PRO A 40 10.92 -19.60 -26.82
CA PRO A 40 9.50 -19.92 -26.87
C PRO A 40 8.84 -19.43 -28.16
N ASN A 41 7.88 -20.14 -28.74
CA ASN A 41 7.28 -19.70 -30.02
C ASN A 41 6.36 -18.46 -29.91
N ASP A 42 6.13 -17.97 -28.69
CA ASP A 42 5.32 -16.81 -28.31
C ASP A 42 5.78 -15.55 -29.06
N PRO A 43 4.88 -14.81 -29.73
CA PRO A 43 5.22 -13.72 -30.63
C PRO A 43 5.90 -12.52 -29.95
N ASP A 44 5.53 -12.19 -28.71
CA ASP A 44 6.04 -11.03 -27.97
C ASP A 44 7.33 -11.36 -27.19
N TYR A 45 7.74 -12.63 -27.13
CA TYR A 45 8.93 -13.05 -26.38
C TYR A 45 10.23 -12.43 -26.95
N ALA A 46 10.43 -12.52 -28.27
CA ALA A 46 11.66 -12.05 -28.93
C ALA A 46 11.44 -11.56 -30.38
N PRO A 47 10.51 -10.62 -30.63
CA PRO A 47 10.18 -10.17 -31.98
C PRO A 47 11.36 -9.53 -32.76
N ALA A 48 12.27 -8.82 -32.08
CA ALA A 48 13.43 -8.20 -32.71
C ALA A 48 14.51 -9.25 -33.05
N GLU A 49 14.80 -10.19 -32.15
CA GLU A 49 15.79 -11.26 -32.37
C GLU A 49 15.37 -12.27 -33.45
N ARG A 50 14.05 -12.47 -33.64
CA ARG A 50 13.51 -13.28 -34.74
C ARG A 50 13.44 -12.53 -36.06
N GLY A 51 13.50 -11.20 -36.04
CA GLY A 51 13.21 -10.36 -37.20
C GLY A 51 11.77 -10.52 -37.71
N THR A 52 10.82 -10.85 -36.82
CA THR A 52 9.38 -10.96 -37.17
C THR A 52 8.73 -9.59 -37.35
N SER A 53 9.30 -8.56 -36.73
CA SER A 53 8.95 -7.15 -36.95
C SER A 53 10.21 -6.33 -37.24
N SER A 54 10.18 -5.53 -38.31
CA SER A 54 11.28 -4.62 -38.63
C SER A 54 11.32 -3.35 -37.76
N GLU A 55 10.26 -3.13 -36.96
CA GLU A 55 10.12 -1.98 -36.07
C GLU A 55 10.34 -2.35 -34.60
N ALA A 56 10.26 -3.65 -34.25
CA ALA A 56 10.48 -4.11 -32.89
C ALA A 56 11.96 -3.95 -32.50
N THR A 57 12.15 -3.63 -31.23
CA THR A 57 13.45 -3.49 -30.57
C THR A 57 13.50 -4.35 -29.31
N TRP A 58 14.65 -4.46 -28.65
CA TRP A 58 14.76 -5.15 -27.36
C TRP A 58 13.73 -4.69 -26.33
N ASN A 59 13.28 -3.42 -26.40
CA ASN A 59 12.33 -2.83 -25.47
C ASN A 59 10.89 -3.37 -25.65
N ASP A 60 10.65 -4.05 -26.78
CA ASP A 60 9.40 -4.74 -27.11
C ASP A 60 9.49 -6.26 -26.87
N GLU A 61 10.60 -6.74 -26.28
CA GLU A 61 10.86 -8.16 -26.03
C GLU A 61 10.88 -8.49 -24.53
N GLN A 62 10.84 -9.78 -24.18
CA GLN A 62 11.01 -10.24 -22.80
C GLN A 62 12.48 -10.40 -22.41
N TRP A 63 13.29 -9.37 -22.69
CA TRP A 63 14.75 -9.36 -22.48
C TRP A 63 15.19 -9.64 -21.04
N TYR A 64 14.29 -9.40 -20.08
CA TYR A 64 14.49 -9.67 -18.65
C TYR A 64 14.64 -11.17 -18.34
N LEU A 65 14.26 -12.05 -19.28
CA LEU A 65 14.41 -13.50 -19.18
C LEU A 65 15.75 -14.00 -19.74
N TYR A 66 16.48 -13.18 -20.50
CA TYR A 66 17.61 -13.65 -21.31
C TYR A 66 18.91 -13.87 -20.52
N SER A 67 19.73 -14.78 -21.05
CA SER A 67 21.12 -15.04 -20.63
C SER A 67 22.18 -14.42 -21.56
N CYS A 68 21.73 -13.65 -22.55
CA CYS A 68 22.52 -12.98 -23.58
C CYS A 68 22.20 -11.48 -23.62
N LEU A 69 22.90 -10.72 -24.46
CA LEU A 69 22.57 -9.31 -24.74
C LEU A 69 21.80 -9.19 -26.07
N PRO A 70 20.71 -8.40 -26.13
CA PRO A 70 19.98 -8.14 -27.37
C PRO A 70 20.88 -7.63 -28.50
N ALA A 71 20.67 -8.12 -29.71
CA ALA A 71 21.51 -7.88 -30.88
C ALA A 71 21.39 -6.45 -31.42
N ASP A 72 20.24 -5.82 -31.20
CA ASP A 72 19.92 -4.47 -31.63
C ASP A 72 20.37 -3.39 -30.63
N ALA A 73 20.93 -3.79 -29.48
CA ALA A 73 21.63 -2.94 -28.51
C ALA A 73 23.15 -3.22 -28.48
N PRO A 74 23.89 -2.99 -29.59
CA PRO A 74 25.31 -3.39 -29.70
C PRO A 74 26.26 -2.65 -28.76
N GLY A 75 25.80 -1.56 -28.13
CA GLY A 75 26.55 -0.83 -27.11
C GLY A 75 26.40 -1.39 -25.69
N ALA A 76 25.48 -2.34 -25.47
CA ALA A 76 25.20 -2.89 -24.17
C ALA A 76 26.33 -3.80 -23.68
N THR A 77 26.61 -3.72 -22.38
CA THR A 77 27.55 -4.61 -21.70
C THR A 77 26.99 -5.01 -20.34
N ASP A 78 27.29 -6.24 -19.92
CA ASP A 78 26.92 -6.76 -18.61
C ASP A 78 28.05 -7.65 -18.08
N PRO A 79 28.39 -7.62 -16.78
CA PRO A 79 29.44 -8.47 -16.21
C PRO A 79 29.23 -9.98 -16.43
N GLU A 80 27.98 -10.41 -16.60
CA GLU A 80 27.59 -11.79 -16.86
C GLU A 80 27.27 -12.06 -18.34
N GLY A 81 27.30 -11.02 -19.18
CA GLY A 81 26.91 -11.09 -20.58
C GLY A 81 25.41 -11.29 -20.79
N ALA A 82 24.58 -10.94 -19.79
CA ALA A 82 23.13 -11.17 -19.81
C ALA A 82 22.34 -9.86 -19.55
N SER A 83 21.34 -9.58 -20.37
CA SER A 83 20.37 -8.49 -20.11
C SER A 83 19.45 -8.82 -18.93
N GLY A 84 19.07 -10.09 -18.80
CA GLY A 84 18.08 -10.56 -17.83
C GLY A 84 18.62 -11.44 -16.71
N MET A 85 17.73 -12.23 -16.12
CA MET A 85 18.01 -13.14 -14.99
C MET A 85 18.44 -14.56 -15.43
N SER A 86 18.70 -14.77 -16.72
CA SER A 86 19.07 -16.07 -17.32
C SER A 86 18.02 -17.17 -17.12
N VAL A 87 16.74 -16.83 -17.24
CA VAL A 87 15.60 -17.75 -17.11
C VAL A 87 15.50 -18.67 -18.32
N ASP A 88 15.76 -18.14 -19.51
CA ASP A 88 15.88 -18.89 -20.76
C ASP A 88 16.77 -20.15 -20.64
N ARG A 89 17.86 -20.08 -19.87
CA ARG A 89 18.75 -21.23 -19.62
C ARG A 89 18.20 -22.22 -18.60
N VAL A 90 17.36 -21.77 -17.66
CA VAL A 90 16.62 -22.68 -16.78
C VAL A 90 15.73 -23.58 -17.64
N TRP A 91 15.01 -22.99 -18.59
CA TRP A 91 14.13 -23.73 -19.50
C TRP A 91 14.88 -24.62 -20.46
N ASN A 92 15.95 -24.11 -21.09
CA ASN A 92 16.64 -24.80 -22.17
C ASN A 92 17.73 -25.77 -21.70
N ASP A 93 18.59 -25.35 -20.76
CA ASP A 93 19.74 -26.17 -20.34
C ASP A 93 19.37 -27.15 -19.21
N LEU A 94 18.43 -26.75 -18.34
CA LEU A 94 18.00 -27.56 -17.19
C LEU A 94 16.65 -28.26 -17.42
N ALA A 95 15.98 -27.97 -18.54
CA ALA A 95 14.73 -28.59 -18.95
C ALA A 95 13.60 -28.51 -17.89
N THR A 96 13.58 -27.43 -17.10
CA THR A 96 12.52 -27.17 -16.11
C THR A 96 11.82 -25.84 -16.41
N ARG A 97 10.49 -25.83 -16.39
CA ARG A 97 9.62 -24.65 -16.56
C ARG A 97 8.69 -24.46 -15.35
N GLY A 98 9.06 -25.07 -14.21
CA GLY A 98 8.20 -25.20 -13.03
C GLY A 98 7.47 -26.54 -12.94
N ARG A 99 6.55 -26.64 -11.97
CA ARG A 99 5.73 -27.84 -11.69
C ARG A 99 4.27 -27.44 -11.48
N ASP A 100 3.34 -28.27 -11.93
CA ASP A 100 1.90 -28.06 -11.75
C ASP A 100 1.46 -28.06 -10.27
N GLU A 101 2.22 -28.73 -9.39
CA GLU A 101 1.96 -28.69 -7.93
C GLU A 101 2.40 -27.39 -7.25
N VAL A 102 3.09 -26.49 -7.96
CA VAL A 102 3.46 -25.17 -7.44
C VAL A 102 2.32 -24.21 -7.72
N LEU A 103 1.48 -24.06 -6.70
CA LEU A 103 0.37 -23.12 -6.68
C LEU A 103 0.88 -21.72 -6.31
N MET A 104 0.60 -20.75 -7.17
CA MET A 104 0.92 -19.33 -6.99
C MET A 104 -0.40 -18.57 -6.80
N ALA A 105 -0.61 -18.04 -5.60
CA ALA A 105 -1.78 -17.23 -5.30
C ALA A 105 -1.56 -15.79 -5.72
N TYR A 106 -2.46 -15.24 -6.53
CA TYR A 106 -2.42 -13.86 -6.98
C TYR A 106 -3.51 -13.06 -6.25
N MET A 107 -3.08 -12.03 -5.52
CA MET A 107 -3.95 -11.15 -4.73
C MET A 107 -4.05 -9.77 -5.39
N GLU A 108 -5.27 -9.39 -5.82
CA GLU A 108 -5.64 -8.06 -6.35
C GLU A 108 -7.15 -8.01 -6.69
N GLY A 109 -7.54 -7.41 -7.83
CA GLY A 109 -8.89 -7.26 -8.36
C GLY A 109 -9.47 -8.49 -9.09
N GLY A 110 -8.84 -9.65 -8.98
CA GLY A 110 -9.31 -10.90 -9.61
C GLY A 110 -8.86 -11.10 -11.06
N VAL A 111 -9.33 -12.16 -11.72
CA VAL A 111 -9.05 -12.40 -13.16
C VAL A 111 -10.18 -11.82 -14.00
N ASN A 112 -9.85 -11.18 -15.11
CA ASN A 112 -10.86 -10.69 -16.05
C ASN A 112 -10.94 -11.60 -17.28
N TRP A 113 -11.85 -12.58 -17.26
CA TRP A 113 -12.10 -13.53 -18.35
C TRP A 113 -12.70 -12.89 -19.62
N ARG A 114 -13.11 -11.61 -19.56
CA ARG A 114 -13.72 -10.90 -20.71
C ARG A 114 -12.68 -10.30 -21.66
N LEU A 115 -11.44 -10.18 -21.21
CA LEU A 115 -10.33 -9.64 -22.01
C LEU A 115 -9.73 -10.72 -22.94
N ASP A 116 -9.24 -10.28 -24.09
CA ASP A 116 -8.63 -11.16 -25.10
C ASP A 116 -7.35 -11.84 -24.59
N ASP A 117 -6.68 -11.25 -23.60
CA ASP A 117 -5.44 -11.80 -23.02
C ASP A 117 -5.70 -12.88 -21.95
N SER A 118 -6.96 -13.09 -21.55
CA SER A 118 -7.34 -14.08 -20.53
C SER A 118 -7.05 -15.53 -20.95
N GLN A 119 -6.94 -15.78 -22.26
CA GLN A 119 -6.57 -17.08 -22.81
C GLN A 119 -5.23 -17.59 -22.25
N GLU A 120 -4.28 -16.69 -21.93
CA GLU A 120 -2.96 -17.04 -21.37
C GLU A 120 -3.04 -17.59 -19.94
N LEU A 121 -4.11 -17.28 -19.21
CA LEU A 121 -4.30 -17.66 -17.81
C LEU A 121 -5.26 -18.83 -17.64
N ARG A 122 -6.14 -19.04 -18.62
CA ARG A 122 -7.22 -20.04 -18.58
C ARG A 122 -6.75 -21.44 -18.19
N LEU A 123 -5.70 -21.93 -18.84
CA LEU A 123 -5.15 -23.27 -18.57
C LEU A 123 -4.28 -23.33 -17.33
N ARG A 124 -3.98 -22.18 -16.71
CA ARG A 124 -3.19 -22.08 -15.47
C ARG A 124 -4.08 -22.00 -14.24
N ALA A 125 -5.35 -21.62 -14.39
CA ALA A 125 -6.32 -21.57 -13.29
C ALA A 125 -6.30 -22.88 -12.49
N TYR A 126 -6.15 -22.74 -11.18
CA TYR A 126 -6.25 -23.83 -10.23
C TYR A 126 -7.70 -24.27 -10.08
N LEU A 127 -7.92 -25.58 -10.00
CA LEU A 127 -9.23 -26.16 -9.74
C LEU A 127 -9.20 -26.91 -8.40
N ASN A 128 -10.08 -26.53 -7.48
CA ASN A 128 -10.33 -27.28 -6.26
C ASN A 128 -11.19 -28.51 -6.60
N SER A 129 -10.55 -29.67 -6.75
CA SER A 129 -11.26 -30.93 -6.98
C SER A 129 -12.13 -31.38 -5.80
N GLY A 130 -11.97 -30.77 -4.63
CA GLY A 130 -12.82 -31.00 -3.47
C GLY A 130 -14.26 -30.51 -3.66
N GLU A 131 -14.43 -29.44 -4.42
CA GLU A 131 -15.73 -28.78 -4.71
C GLU A 131 -16.29 -29.14 -6.10
N LEU A 132 -15.48 -29.78 -6.96
CA LEU A 132 -15.90 -30.09 -8.33
C LEU A 132 -16.43 -31.52 -8.47
N PRO A 133 -17.56 -31.73 -9.20
CA PRO A 133 -17.91 -33.06 -9.64
C PRO A 133 -16.90 -33.54 -10.69
N LEU A 134 -16.72 -34.85 -10.82
CA LEU A 134 -15.93 -35.41 -11.91
C LEU A 134 -16.48 -34.95 -13.29
N PRO A 135 -15.61 -34.66 -14.27
CA PRO A 135 -16.02 -34.25 -15.61
C PRO A 135 -16.77 -35.38 -16.35
N GLU A 136 -17.70 -34.97 -17.21
CA GLU A 136 -18.43 -35.85 -18.13
C GLU A 136 -17.94 -35.72 -19.57
N ASP A 137 -17.93 -36.84 -20.31
CA ASP A 137 -17.68 -36.82 -21.75
C ASP A 137 -18.88 -36.21 -22.53
N PRO A 138 -18.77 -35.98 -23.86
CA PRO A 138 -19.86 -35.36 -24.63
C PRO A 138 -21.21 -36.10 -24.61
N ASN A 139 -21.26 -37.35 -24.12
CA ASN A 139 -22.49 -38.14 -23.97
C ASN A 139 -23.05 -38.11 -22.54
N GLY A 140 -22.45 -37.33 -21.63
CA GLY A 140 -22.84 -37.24 -20.23
C GLY A 140 -22.36 -38.42 -19.38
N ILE A 141 -21.18 -38.98 -19.68
CA ILE A 141 -20.63 -40.14 -18.96
C ILE A 141 -19.40 -39.73 -18.15
N THR A 142 -19.43 -39.98 -16.85
CA THR A 142 -18.28 -39.82 -15.94
C THR A 142 -17.32 -41.01 -16.00
N HIS A 143 -16.01 -40.77 -16.12
CA HIS A 143 -14.98 -41.82 -16.27
C HIS A 143 -14.14 -42.10 -15.01
N GLY A 144 -14.51 -41.53 -13.86
CA GLY A 144 -13.84 -41.81 -12.58
C GLY A 144 -12.46 -41.15 -12.42
N THR A 145 -12.17 -40.12 -13.21
CA THR A 145 -10.93 -39.33 -13.19
C THR A 145 -11.27 -37.85 -13.43
N TYR A 146 -10.51 -36.94 -12.82
CA TYR A 146 -10.58 -35.50 -13.11
C TYR A 146 -9.75 -35.12 -14.34
N ASP A 147 -8.66 -35.84 -14.61
CA ASP A 147 -7.89 -35.75 -15.87
C ASP A 147 -8.60 -36.63 -16.91
N LEU A 148 -9.57 -36.04 -17.61
CA LEU A 148 -10.42 -36.73 -18.59
C LEU A 148 -9.72 -36.82 -19.95
N ASN A 149 -8.91 -35.81 -20.29
CA ASN A 149 -8.22 -35.75 -21.57
C ASN A 149 -6.93 -36.62 -21.58
N GLY A 150 -6.44 -37.03 -20.41
CA GLY A 150 -5.28 -37.91 -20.22
C GLY A 150 -3.92 -37.23 -20.41
N ASP A 151 -3.84 -35.91 -20.28
CA ASP A 151 -2.62 -35.13 -20.46
C ASP A 151 -1.74 -35.07 -19.19
N GLY A 152 -2.24 -35.59 -18.07
CA GLY A 152 -1.54 -35.66 -16.79
C GLY A 152 -1.75 -34.43 -15.90
N VAL A 153 -2.62 -33.51 -16.30
CA VAL A 153 -2.93 -32.25 -15.61
C VAL A 153 -4.44 -32.15 -15.41
N ILE A 154 -4.87 -31.71 -14.23
CA ILE A 154 -6.27 -31.34 -14.00
C ILE A 154 -6.42 -29.84 -14.28
N ASN A 155 -7.22 -29.48 -15.29
CA ASN A 155 -7.53 -28.09 -15.63
C ASN A 155 -8.90 -27.96 -16.32
N VAL A 156 -9.26 -26.74 -16.71
CA VAL A 156 -10.58 -26.45 -17.30
C VAL A 156 -10.86 -27.17 -18.63
N ASP A 157 -9.83 -27.62 -19.38
CA ASP A 157 -10.03 -28.39 -20.61
C ASP A 157 -10.53 -29.81 -20.36
N ASP A 158 -10.40 -30.34 -19.14
CA ASP A 158 -11.02 -31.62 -18.77
C ASP A 158 -12.55 -31.55 -18.80
N TYR A 159 -13.12 -30.35 -18.74
CA TYR A 159 -14.56 -30.08 -18.80
C TYR A 159 -14.98 -29.44 -20.13
N ALA A 160 -14.09 -29.31 -21.12
CA ALA A 160 -14.34 -28.55 -22.35
C ALA A 160 -15.56 -29.02 -23.16
N ASP A 161 -15.85 -30.32 -23.09
CA ASP A 161 -16.96 -31.00 -23.76
C ASP A 161 -18.05 -31.47 -22.78
N ASP A 162 -17.98 -31.08 -21.50
CA ASP A 162 -18.97 -31.46 -20.49
C ASP A 162 -20.31 -30.79 -20.79
N PRO A 163 -21.41 -31.55 -20.98
CA PRO A 163 -22.70 -30.99 -21.39
C PRO A 163 -23.36 -30.12 -20.31
N ARG A 164 -22.84 -30.12 -19.07
CA ARG A 164 -23.33 -29.31 -17.96
C ARG A 164 -22.75 -27.90 -17.97
N VAL A 165 -21.64 -27.67 -18.68
CA VAL A 165 -20.87 -26.41 -18.64
C VAL A 165 -21.26 -25.48 -19.80
N GLY A 166 -21.70 -24.28 -19.46
CA GLY A 166 -21.93 -23.19 -20.40
C GLY A 166 -20.64 -22.42 -20.71
N ARG A 167 -20.61 -21.66 -21.80
CA ARG A 167 -19.49 -20.75 -22.12
C ARG A 167 -19.95 -19.30 -22.03
N LEU A 168 -19.53 -18.61 -20.99
CA LEU A 168 -19.83 -17.20 -20.70
C LEU A 168 -18.89 -16.28 -21.48
N HIS A 169 -17.62 -16.68 -21.64
CA HIS A 169 -16.55 -15.83 -22.16
C HIS A 169 -15.97 -16.35 -23.49
N PRO A 170 -16.54 -15.96 -24.64
CA PRO A 170 -16.05 -16.44 -25.94
C PRO A 170 -14.61 -16.00 -26.24
N ASN A 171 -14.13 -14.89 -25.66
CA ASN A 171 -12.79 -14.34 -25.90
C ASN A 171 -11.69 -15.14 -25.19
N ALA A 172 -12.02 -15.91 -24.13
CA ALA A 172 -11.05 -16.72 -23.40
C ALA A 172 -10.58 -17.96 -24.19
N GLY A 173 -11.18 -18.25 -25.35
CA GLY A 173 -10.76 -19.33 -26.24
C GLY A 173 -11.16 -20.75 -25.79
N GLY A 174 -11.94 -20.91 -24.72
CA GLY A 174 -12.36 -22.20 -24.17
C GLY A 174 -13.24 -22.06 -22.93
N VAL A 175 -13.41 -23.15 -22.19
CA VAL A 175 -14.02 -23.14 -20.84
C VAL A 175 -13.07 -22.44 -19.86
N THR A 176 -13.61 -21.55 -19.04
CA THR A 176 -12.92 -20.80 -17.97
C THR A 176 -13.27 -21.37 -16.60
N SER A 177 -12.59 -20.93 -15.54
CA SER A 177 -13.00 -21.34 -14.19
C SER A 177 -14.33 -20.72 -13.76
N GLU A 178 -14.69 -19.52 -14.22
CA GLU A 178 -16.01 -18.93 -13.93
C GLU A 178 -17.14 -19.77 -14.56
N ASP A 179 -16.91 -20.33 -15.75
CA ASP A 179 -17.86 -21.26 -16.37
C ASP A 179 -18.12 -22.50 -15.50
N LEU A 180 -17.08 -23.03 -14.83
CA LEU A 180 -17.21 -24.15 -13.91
C LEU A 180 -17.90 -23.74 -12.60
N ILE A 181 -17.57 -22.56 -12.06
CA ILE A 181 -18.22 -21.98 -10.88
C ILE A 181 -19.74 -21.89 -11.12
N VAL A 182 -20.16 -21.30 -12.24
CA VAL A 182 -21.58 -21.16 -12.60
C VAL A 182 -22.26 -22.51 -12.82
N ALA A 183 -21.55 -23.50 -13.38
CA ALA A 183 -22.11 -24.81 -13.64
C ALA A 183 -22.29 -25.67 -12.37
N PHE A 184 -21.40 -25.51 -11.38
CA PHE A 184 -21.23 -26.49 -10.32
C PHE A 184 -21.37 -25.97 -8.89
N SER A 185 -21.52 -24.66 -8.65
CA SER A 185 -21.79 -24.15 -7.30
C SER A 185 -23.14 -24.66 -6.79
N ASP A 186 -23.17 -25.38 -5.67
CA ASP A 186 -24.39 -25.95 -5.08
C ASP A 186 -24.71 -25.41 -3.68
N GLY A 187 -23.86 -24.52 -3.16
CA GLY A 187 -23.99 -23.86 -1.87
C GLY A 187 -23.47 -24.70 -0.70
N VAL A 188 -22.69 -25.76 -0.97
CA VAL A 188 -22.07 -26.62 0.04
C VAL A 188 -20.54 -26.39 0.02
N ASP A 189 -19.93 -26.50 1.21
CA ASP A 189 -18.48 -26.59 1.38
C ASP A 189 -18.16 -28.09 1.48
N ASP A 190 -17.92 -28.73 0.33
CA ASP A 190 -17.77 -30.19 0.19
C ASP A 190 -16.46 -30.70 0.79
N ASP A 191 -15.39 -29.90 0.71
CA ASP A 191 -14.08 -30.25 1.27
C ASP A 191 -13.92 -29.86 2.76
N GLY A 192 -14.83 -29.02 3.28
CA GLY A 192 -14.89 -28.59 4.67
C GLY A 192 -13.78 -27.60 5.04
N ASN A 193 -13.25 -26.86 4.08
CA ASN A 193 -12.17 -25.89 4.27
C ASN A 193 -12.65 -24.54 4.83
N GLY A 194 -13.97 -24.32 4.88
CA GLY A 194 -14.62 -23.12 5.38
C GLY A 194 -15.03 -22.11 4.30
N TYR A 195 -14.88 -22.44 3.02
CA TYR A 195 -15.19 -21.60 1.86
C TYR A 195 -16.11 -22.37 0.91
N VAL A 196 -17.38 -21.99 0.87
CA VAL A 196 -18.42 -22.68 0.09
C VAL A 196 -18.16 -22.55 -1.40
N ASP A 197 -18.09 -23.68 -2.12
CA ASP A 197 -17.90 -23.75 -3.56
C ASP A 197 -16.63 -23.02 -4.07
N ASP A 198 -15.51 -23.00 -3.34
CA ASP A 198 -14.24 -22.33 -3.71
C ASP A 198 -13.47 -23.01 -4.88
N ILE A 199 -14.20 -23.36 -5.93
CA ILE A 199 -13.81 -24.14 -7.12
C ILE A 199 -12.51 -23.63 -7.76
N SER A 200 -12.26 -22.31 -7.79
CA SER A 200 -11.07 -21.74 -8.45
C SER A 200 -10.59 -20.46 -7.79
N GLY A 201 -10.61 -20.42 -6.46
CA GLY A 201 -10.22 -19.25 -5.68
C GLY A 201 -11.39 -18.61 -4.94
N TRP A 202 -11.17 -17.40 -4.43
CA TRP A 202 -12.12 -16.72 -3.57
C TRP A 202 -12.14 -15.21 -3.75
N ASN A 203 -13.30 -14.60 -3.54
CA ASN A 203 -13.52 -13.15 -3.57
C ASN A 203 -13.89 -12.63 -2.18
N PHE A 204 -12.87 -12.22 -1.42
CA PHE A 204 -13.00 -11.61 -0.09
C PHE A 204 -13.63 -10.21 -0.11
N HIS A 205 -13.59 -9.52 -1.24
CA HIS A 205 -14.23 -8.21 -1.39
C HIS A 205 -15.76 -8.32 -1.41
N ARG A 206 -16.30 -9.40 -1.98
CA ARG A 206 -17.75 -9.64 -2.12
C ARG A 206 -18.28 -10.83 -1.30
N ASP A 207 -17.39 -11.49 -0.58
CA ASP A 207 -17.65 -12.74 0.14
C ASP A 207 -18.34 -13.79 -0.77
N THR A 208 -17.76 -14.03 -1.96
CA THR A 208 -18.25 -15.02 -2.94
C THR A 208 -17.12 -15.93 -3.45
N ASN A 209 -17.49 -17.04 -4.08
CA ASN A 209 -16.57 -17.97 -4.72
C ASN A 209 -16.12 -17.57 -6.14
N ASP A 210 -16.58 -16.41 -6.64
CA ASP A 210 -16.27 -15.94 -7.99
C ASP A 210 -15.26 -14.76 -7.95
N PRO A 211 -13.96 -15.01 -8.16
CA PRO A 211 -12.93 -13.99 -8.20
C PRO A 211 -12.83 -13.29 -9.58
N GLN A 212 -13.84 -13.39 -10.45
CA GLN A 212 -13.92 -12.60 -11.66
C GLN A 212 -13.99 -11.10 -11.34
N THR A 213 -13.28 -10.27 -12.13
CA THR A 213 -13.39 -8.81 -12.02
C THR A 213 -14.76 -8.30 -12.51
N ASP A 214 -15.35 -7.35 -11.79
CA ASP A 214 -16.65 -6.74 -12.13
C ASP A 214 -16.52 -5.62 -13.18
N ASN A 215 -15.53 -4.74 -13.03
CA ASN A 215 -15.20 -3.75 -14.05
C ASN A 215 -14.53 -4.40 -15.27
N SER A 216 -15.30 -4.67 -16.32
CA SER A 216 -14.81 -5.37 -17.52
C SER A 216 -13.74 -4.60 -18.32
N ALA A 217 -13.50 -3.32 -18.02
CA ALA A 217 -12.40 -2.54 -18.60
C ALA A 217 -11.08 -2.68 -17.83
N TYR A 218 -11.06 -3.32 -16.65
CA TYR A 218 -9.86 -3.47 -15.83
C TYR A 218 -8.98 -4.63 -16.31
N GLY A 219 -7.71 -4.36 -16.64
CA GLY A 219 -6.78 -5.37 -17.19
C GLY A 219 -5.45 -5.50 -16.46
N HIS A 220 -5.22 -4.73 -15.39
CA HIS A 220 -3.95 -4.74 -14.66
C HIS A 220 -3.65 -6.14 -14.09
N ALA A 221 -4.60 -6.75 -13.39
CA ALA A 221 -4.47 -8.09 -12.81
C ALA A 221 -4.14 -9.21 -13.82
N ASN A 222 -4.74 -9.17 -15.01
CA ASN A 222 -4.39 -10.12 -16.08
C ASN A 222 -2.94 -9.94 -16.53
N GLY A 223 -2.51 -8.69 -16.74
CA GLY A 223 -1.14 -8.37 -17.15
C GLY A 223 -0.09 -8.91 -16.17
N GLU A 224 -0.28 -8.63 -14.88
CA GLU A 224 0.66 -9.05 -13.82
C GLU A 224 0.65 -10.57 -13.59
N SER A 225 -0.54 -11.19 -13.64
CA SER A 225 -0.66 -12.65 -13.58
C SER A 225 0.06 -13.33 -14.74
N ARG A 226 -0.07 -12.79 -15.97
CA ARG A 226 0.60 -13.33 -17.16
C ARG A 226 2.11 -13.26 -17.04
N GLN A 227 2.66 -12.18 -16.48
CA GLN A 227 4.10 -12.07 -16.27
C GLN A 227 4.65 -13.21 -15.39
N ALA A 228 3.89 -13.64 -14.37
CA ALA A 228 4.27 -14.78 -13.56
C ALA A 228 4.01 -16.13 -14.24
N LEU A 229 2.86 -16.29 -14.91
CA LEU A 229 2.23 -17.59 -15.13
C LEU A 229 1.81 -17.89 -16.57
N ALA A 230 1.87 -16.93 -17.50
CA ALA A 230 1.40 -17.14 -18.87
C ALA A 230 1.94 -18.45 -19.46
N GLU A 231 1.07 -19.13 -20.19
CA GLU A 231 1.48 -20.32 -20.91
C GLU A 231 2.62 -19.98 -21.88
N THR A 232 3.38 -20.99 -22.30
CA THR A 232 4.56 -20.76 -23.12
C THR A 232 4.66 -21.84 -24.15
N ASP A 233 5.12 -21.49 -25.35
CA ASP A 233 5.08 -22.32 -26.55
C ASP A 233 3.67 -22.54 -27.15
N ASN A 234 2.73 -21.62 -26.90
CA ASN A 234 1.33 -21.68 -27.39
C ASN A 234 1.07 -20.78 -28.63
N ALA A 235 2.08 -20.08 -29.14
CA ALA A 235 2.02 -19.10 -30.23
C ALA A 235 1.08 -17.90 -29.97
N LEU A 236 0.87 -17.56 -28.69
CA LEU A 236 0.08 -16.42 -28.22
C LEU A 236 0.97 -15.50 -27.35
N SER A 237 0.70 -14.20 -27.42
CA SER A 237 1.33 -13.11 -26.67
C SER A 237 2.74 -13.39 -26.08
N THR A 238 2.83 -13.64 -24.77
CA THR A 238 4.06 -13.59 -23.95
C THR A 238 4.29 -14.88 -23.17
N ALA A 239 5.55 -15.23 -22.89
CA ALA A 239 5.90 -16.34 -22.01
C ALA A 239 5.88 -15.94 -20.52
N GLY A 240 5.31 -16.76 -19.64
CA GLY A 240 5.35 -16.55 -18.19
C GLY A 240 6.70 -16.93 -17.55
N MET A 241 6.99 -16.41 -16.36
CA MET A 241 8.16 -16.79 -15.57
C MET A 241 8.16 -18.28 -15.14
N CYS A 242 7.02 -18.80 -14.69
CA CYS A 242 6.80 -20.21 -14.35
C CYS A 242 5.60 -20.78 -15.14
N PRO A 243 5.77 -21.14 -16.42
CA PRO A 243 4.65 -21.55 -17.30
C PRO A 243 3.91 -22.81 -16.87
N LYS A 244 4.53 -23.65 -16.03
CA LYS A 244 3.89 -24.86 -15.47
C LYS A 244 3.27 -24.65 -14.09
N CYS A 245 3.48 -23.51 -13.44
CA CYS A 245 2.84 -23.23 -12.17
C CYS A 245 1.32 -22.98 -12.35
N ARG A 246 0.55 -23.06 -11.26
CA ARG A 246 -0.90 -22.87 -11.24
C ARG A 246 -1.29 -21.53 -10.59
N LEU A 247 -2.34 -20.90 -11.10
CA LEU A 247 -2.89 -19.64 -10.61
C LEU A 247 -4.04 -19.91 -9.62
N LEU A 248 -3.88 -19.50 -8.36
CA LEU A 248 -5.00 -19.36 -7.41
C LEU A 248 -5.41 -17.88 -7.37
N SER A 249 -6.61 -17.56 -7.83
CA SER A 249 -7.11 -16.18 -7.82
C SER A 249 -7.68 -15.83 -6.43
N VAL A 250 -7.18 -14.77 -5.81
CA VAL A 250 -7.62 -14.30 -4.49
C VAL A 250 -7.99 -12.82 -4.60
N LYS A 251 -9.27 -12.49 -4.66
CA LYS A 251 -9.73 -11.10 -4.83
C LYS A 251 -9.96 -10.42 -3.47
N CYS A 252 -9.18 -9.41 -3.13
CA CYS A 252 -9.24 -8.71 -1.82
C CYS A 252 -9.84 -7.29 -1.90
N GLY A 253 -10.01 -6.75 -3.10
CA GLY A 253 -10.64 -5.45 -3.38
C GLY A 253 -11.09 -5.34 -4.83
N ASP A 254 -11.59 -4.17 -5.24
CA ASP A 254 -12.00 -3.94 -6.64
C ASP A 254 -10.78 -3.89 -7.57
N GLU A 255 -9.70 -3.25 -7.14
CA GLU A 255 -8.41 -3.09 -7.82
C GLU A 255 -7.25 -3.39 -6.85
N ALA A 256 -6.18 -2.59 -6.83
CA ALA A 256 -5.00 -2.81 -5.98
C ALA A 256 -5.04 -2.11 -4.60
N ILE A 257 -6.18 -1.54 -4.18
CA ILE A 257 -6.34 -0.91 -2.87
C ILE A 257 -7.29 -1.74 -2.01
N ASP A 258 -6.75 -2.37 -0.96
CA ASP A 258 -7.46 -3.41 -0.21
C ASP A 258 -7.65 -3.07 1.27
N ARG A 259 -8.67 -3.69 1.87
CA ARG A 259 -8.86 -3.64 3.31
C ARG A 259 -7.94 -4.63 4.03
N PRO A 260 -7.25 -4.24 5.11
CA PRO A 260 -6.24 -5.10 5.74
C PRO A 260 -6.84 -6.37 6.38
N ASP A 261 -8.09 -6.34 6.84
CA ASP A 261 -8.78 -7.54 7.33
C ASP A 261 -8.98 -8.57 6.21
N ARG A 262 -9.37 -8.13 5.01
CA ARG A 262 -9.54 -8.99 3.83
C ARG A 262 -8.21 -9.53 3.31
N VAL A 263 -7.13 -8.76 3.42
CA VAL A 263 -5.78 -9.20 3.08
C VAL A 263 -5.29 -10.31 4.02
N ALA A 264 -5.54 -10.21 5.34
CA ALA A 264 -5.21 -11.27 6.30
C ALA A 264 -6.00 -12.56 6.04
N GLU A 265 -7.27 -12.43 5.65
CA GLU A 265 -8.13 -13.52 5.19
C GLU A 265 -7.56 -14.18 3.92
N GLY A 266 -7.24 -13.40 2.90
CA GLY A 266 -6.69 -13.87 1.62
C GLY A 266 -5.35 -14.58 1.74
N ILE A 267 -4.42 -14.06 2.55
CA ILE A 267 -3.14 -14.74 2.81
C ILE A 267 -3.37 -16.10 3.48
N THR A 268 -4.28 -16.15 4.46
CA THR A 268 -4.60 -17.38 5.18
C THR A 268 -5.22 -18.43 4.24
N PHE A 269 -6.20 -18.01 3.43
CA PHE A 269 -6.80 -18.84 2.41
C PHE A 269 -5.76 -19.40 1.45
N ALA A 270 -4.91 -18.56 0.87
CA ALA A 270 -3.86 -19.00 -0.04
C ALA A 270 -2.95 -20.08 0.58
N VAL A 271 -2.54 -19.91 1.85
CA VAL A 271 -1.71 -20.89 2.55
C VAL A 271 -2.48 -22.21 2.76
N ASP A 272 -3.72 -22.14 3.20
CA ASP A 272 -4.55 -23.33 3.51
C ASP A 272 -4.95 -24.08 2.24
N SER A 273 -5.16 -23.39 1.10
CA SER A 273 -5.33 -23.96 -0.24
C SER A 273 -4.04 -24.56 -0.81
N GLY A 274 -2.91 -24.43 -0.10
CA GLY A 274 -1.65 -25.09 -0.42
C GLY A 274 -0.67 -24.30 -1.26
N ALA A 275 -0.86 -22.98 -1.41
CA ALA A 275 0.05 -22.10 -2.14
C ALA A 275 1.51 -22.27 -1.70
N LYS A 276 2.43 -22.09 -2.64
CA LYS A 276 3.89 -22.05 -2.39
C LYS A 276 4.44 -20.64 -2.56
N VAL A 277 3.76 -19.82 -3.35
CA VAL A 277 4.06 -18.40 -3.53
C VAL A 277 2.78 -17.59 -3.45
N ILE A 278 2.82 -16.45 -2.78
CA ILE A 278 1.77 -15.42 -2.81
C ILE A 278 2.33 -14.19 -3.51
N ILE A 279 1.55 -13.63 -4.43
CA ILE A 279 1.84 -12.43 -5.21
C ILE A 279 0.84 -11.36 -4.78
N GLY A 280 1.28 -10.40 -3.98
CA GLY A 280 0.46 -9.26 -3.56
C GLY A 280 0.77 -8.02 -4.39
N VAL A 281 0.01 -7.79 -5.46
CA VAL A 281 0.11 -6.53 -6.24
C VAL A 281 -0.91 -5.53 -5.69
N ILE A 282 -0.75 -5.21 -4.41
CA ILE A 282 -1.76 -4.49 -3.63
C ILE A 282 -1.09 -3.48 -2.69
N ALA A 283 -1.85 -2.49 -2.25
CA ALA A 283 -1.57 -1.65 -1.10
C ALA A 283 -2.75 -1.75 -0.13
N SER A 284 -2.47 -2.01 1.15
CA SER A 284 -3.53 -2.03 2.14
C SER A 284 -3.83 -0.63 2.64
N THR A 285 -5.10 -0.37 2.89
CA THR A 285 -5.60 0.89 3.45
C THR A 285 -5.17 1.12 4.91
N GLY A 286 -4.63 0.11 5.59
CA GLY A 286 -4.00 0.24 6.91
C GLY A 286 -3.02 -0.90 7.24
N LEU A 287 -2.21 -0.76 8.29
CA LEU A 287 -1.23 -1.75 8.73
C LEU A 287 -1.62 -2.36 10.09
N ILE A 288 -2.15 -3.60 10.08
CA ILE A 288 -2.67 -4.27 11.27
C ILE A 288 -1.79 -5.47 11.69
N PRO A 289 -1.74 -5.80 12.99
CA PRO A 289 -0.96 -6.94 13.47
C PRO A 289 -1.44 -8.29 12.90
N GLU A 290 -2.70 -8.43 12.49
CA GLU A 290 -3.24 -9.66 11.92
C GLU A 290 -2.65 -10.01 10.55
N VAL A 291 -2.31 -9.01 9.73
CA VAL A 291 -1.59 -9.24 8.46
C VAL A 291 -0.18 -9.75 8.75
N ALA A 292 0.53 -9.15 9.72
CA ALA A 292 1.84 -9.66 10.15
C ALA A 292 1.77 -11.10 10.68
N GLN A 293 0.69 -11.45 11.38
CA GLN A 293 0.43 -12.82 11.84
C GLN A 293 0.14 -13.79 10.67
N ALA A 294 -0.60 -13.35 9.65
CA ALA A 294 -0.87 -14.13 8.45
C ALA A 294 0.40 -14.36 7.62
N LEU A 295 1.26 -13.34 7.47
CA LEU A 295 2.57 -13.46 6.84
C LEU A 295 3.50 -14.40 7.62
N ARG A 296 3.47 -14.34 8.95
CA ARG A 296 4.19 -15.31 9.78
C ARG A 296 3.67 -16.73 9.57
N TYR A 297 2.35 -16.90 9.46
CA TYR A 297 1.73 -18.18 9.16
C TYR A 297 2.19 -18.72 7.81
N ALA A 298 2.20 -17.89 6.76
CA ALA A 298 2.75 -18.24 5.45
C ALA A 298 4.22 -18.66 5.52
N TYR A 299 5.06 -17.89 6.20
CA TYR A 299 6.48 -18.19 6.39
C TYR A 299 6.72 -19.53 7.10
N ASP A 300 5.97 -19.81 8.18
CA ASP A 300 6.07 -21.05 8.95
C ASP A 300 5.55 -22.28 8.15
N HIS A 301 4.72 -22.05 7.12
CA HIS A 301 4.25 -23.06 6.15
C HIS A 301 5.12 -23.13 4.89
N ASN A 302 6.28 -22.48 4.88
CA ASN A 302 7.24 -22.45 3.76
C ASN A 302 6.70 -21.79 2.49
N VAL A 303 5.78 -20.83 2.63
CA VAL A 303 5.26 -20.01 1.54
C VAL A 303 6.11 -18.76 1.40
N VAL A 304 6.52 -18.43 0.17
CA VAL A 304 7.21 -17.16 -0.13
C VAL A 304 6.16 -16.12 -0.52
N VAL A 305 6.22 -14.94 0.07
CA VAL A 305 5.33 -13.82 -0.29
C VAL A 305 6.15 -12.74 -0.99
N ALA A 306 5.77 -12.34 -2.19
CA ALA A 306 6.27 -11.15 -2.85
C ALA A 306 5.17 -10.10 -2.88
N TRP A 307 5.50 -8.84 -2.55
CA TRP A 307 4.51 -7.78 -2.40
C TRP A 307 5.02 -6.45 -2.95
N ALA A 308 4.19 -5.76 -3.74
CA ALA A 308 4.45 -4.41 -4.23
C ALA A 308 4.72 -3.41 -3.08
N SER A 309 5.52 -2.38 -3.36
CA SER A 309 5.91 -1.37 -2.37
C SER A 309 5.21 -0.04 -2.63
N ASN A 310 5.44 0.63 -3.76
CA ASN A 310 4.55 1.61 -4.41
C ASN A 310 5.23 2.10 -5.70
N ASP A 311 4.47 2.68 -6.63
CA ASP A 311 4.99 3.14 -7.92
C ASP A 311 5.49 4.59 -7.92
N PHE A 312 5.94 5.06 -6.75
CA PHE A 312 6.63 6.34 -6.61
C PHE A 312 8.10 6.09 -6.28
N ASP A 313 8.98 6.98 -6.71
CA ASP A 313 10.39 7.00 -6.28
C ASP A 313 10.49 7.42 -4.80
N SER A 314 10.07 6.52 -3.92
CA SER A 314 9.87 6.74 -2.48
C SER A 314 10.77 5.82 -1.66
N GLY A 315 11.09 6.29 -0.45
CA GLY A 315 11.72 5.51 0.61
C GLY A 315 10.77 5.31 1.78
N ASP A 316 9.47 5.34 1.52
CA ASP A 316 8.45 5.20 2.56
C ASP A 316 8.28 3.73 2.96
N HIS A 317 7.63 3.54 4.10
CA HIS A 317 7.45 2.22 4.72
C HIS A 317 6.04 1.71 4.48
N THR A 318 5.60 1.70 3.22
CA THR A 318 4.33 1.05 2.81
C THR A 318 4.41 -0.47 3.00
N ASP A 319 3.28 -1.16 2.82
CA ASP A 319 3.08 -2.60 3.08
C ASP A 319 4.26 -3.50 2.71
N GLY A 320 4.70 -3.45 1.45
CA GLY A 320 5.82 -4.24 0.95
C GLY A 320 7.17 -3.90 1.59
N MET A 321 7.33 -2.71 2.17
CA MET A 321 8.55 -2.33 2.90
C MET A 321 8.40 -2.47 4.43
N PHE A 322 7.18 -2.51 4.97
CA PHE A 322 6.87 -2.54 6.40
C PHE A 322 6.82 -3.96 6.98
N TYR A 323 5.96 -4.82 6.42
CA TYR A 323 5.68 -6.10 7.06
C TYR A 323 6.86 -7.06 6.98
N PRO A 324 7.14 -7.86 8.03
CA PRO A 324 8.19 -8.85 7.97
C PRO A 324 7.82 -10.02 7.05
N HIS A 325 8.82 -10.85 6.72
CA HIS A 325 8.64 -12.16 6.05
C HIS A 325 8.11 -12.13 4.60
N LEU A 326 8.21 -10.99 3.90
CA LEU A 326 7.91 -10.87 2.47
C LEU A 326 9.11 -10.37 1.65
N TRP A 327 8.98 -10.39 0.33
CA TRP A 327 9.94 -9.88 -0.64
C TRP A 327 9.38 -8.58 -1.26
N PRO A 328 9.95 -7.41 -0.93
CA PRO A 328 9.45 -6.14 -1.44
C PRO A 328 9.70 -5.98 -2.95
N GLY A 329 8.67 -5.56 -3.70
CA GLY A 329 8.74 -5.25 -5.12
C GLY A 329 9.75 -4.15 -5.43
N ASN A 330 10.72 -4.43 -6.31
CA ASN A 330 11.76 -3.50 -6.73
C ASN A 330 12.27 -3.86 -8.14
N SER A 331 12.39 -2.86 -9.01
CA SER A 331 12.56 -3.02 -10.45
C SER A 331 13.76 -2.28 -11.03
N ILE A 332 14.41 -2.92 -12.01
CA ILE A 332 15.48 -2.33 -12.84
C ILE A 332 15.10 -2.43 -14.32
N VAL A 333 15.61 -1.50 -15.13
CA VAL A 333 15.33 -1.40 -16.57
C VAL A 333 16.62 -1.15 -17.37
N GLY A 334 16.51 -1.13 -18.70
CA GLY A 334 17.56 -0.65 -19.59
C GLY A 334 17.76 0.86 -19.48
N ASP A 335 18.99 1.36 -19.60
CA ASP A 335 19.29 2.80 -19.48
C ASP A 335 18.70 3.66 -20.60
N GLN A 336 18.14 3.04 -21.64
CA GLN A 336 17.36 3.69 -22.69
C GLN A 336 15.94 3.11 -22.83
N SER A 337 15.40 2.46 -21.79
CA SER A 337 14.02 1.98 -21.80
C SER A 337 13.00 3.13 -21.89
N THR A 338 11.84 2.82 -22.44
CA THR A 338 10.78 3.79 -22.73
C THR A 338 9.38 3.25 -22.39
N ARG A 339 9.28 2.27 -21.48
CA ARG A 339 8.01 1.63 -21.08
C ARG A 339 7.11 1.27 -22.27
N GLY A 340 7.68 0.51 -23.23
CA GLY A 340 6.97 0.08 -24.45
C GLY A 340 6.66 1.16 -25.49
N GLN A 341 7.16 2.40 -25.34
CA GLN A 341 7.02 3.43 -26.38
C GLN A 341 8.09 3.28 -27.47
N GLN A 342 7.70 3.25 -28.75
CA GLN A 342 8.65 3.20 -29.87
C GLN A 342 9.57 4.43 -29.87
N SER A 343 10.88 4.21 -29.72
CA SER A 343 11.86 5.30 -29.67
C SER A 343 13.21 4.87 -30.25
N PRO A 344 13.82 5.65 -31.17
CA PRO A 344 15.15 5.32 -31.71
C PRO A 344 16.26 5.29 -30.65
N SER A 345 16.04 5.92 -29.49
CA SER A 345 17.04 5.97 -28.40
C SER A 345 17.30 4.60 -27.78
N VAL A 346 16.33 3.68 -27.81
CA VAL A 346 16.46 2.32 -27.24
C VAL A 346 17.66 1.58 -27.83
N LEU A 347 17.99 1.79 -29.11
CA LEU A 347 19.13 1.13 -29.78
C LEU A 347 20.51 1.57 -29.24
N SER A 348 20.55 2.64 -28.45
CA SER A 348 21.76 3.16 -27.83
C SER A 348 21.98 2.68 -26.39
N ASN A 349 21.17 1.72 -25.93
CA ASN A 349 21.26 1.10 -24.60
C ASN A 349 22.67 0.58 -24.32
N ARG A 350 23.15 0.81 -23.09
CA ARG A 350 24.48 0.44 -22.60
C ARG A 350 24.42 -0.55 -21.44
N THR A 351 23.33 -0.59 -20.70
CA THR A 351 23.16 -1.48 -19.55
C THR A 351 21.70 -1.80 -19.30
N TYR A 352 21.45 -2.89 -18.56
CA TYR A 352 20.13 -3.39 -18.16
C TYR A 352 19.98 -3.42 -16.63
N ARG A 353 20.70 -2.52 -15.94
CA ARG A 353 20.84 -2.50 -14.48
C ARG A 353 20.54 -1.14 -13.86
N VAL A 354 19.90 -0.24 -14.59
CA VAL A 354 19.52 1.05 -14.00
C VAL A 354 18.21 0.92 -13.25
N ARG A 355 18.05 1.73 -12.21
CA ARG A 355 16.79 1.80 -11.45
C ARG A 355 15.69 2.48 -12.29
N SER A 356 14.44 2.10 -12.06
CA SER A 356 13.26 2.81 -12.58
C SER A 356 12.82 3.96 -11.66
N THR A 357 12.15 4.98 -12.21
CA THR A 357 11.45 6.01 -11.41
C THR A 357 10.17 5.51 -10.74
N LEU A 358 9.63 4.38 -11.19
CA LEU A 358 8.36 3.80 -10.72
C LEU A 358 8.58 2.70 -9.67
N THR A 359 9.68 2.78 -8.91
CA THR A 359 10.03 1.75 -7.94
C THR A 359 10.37 2.36 -6.59
N SER A 360 10.06 1.67 -5.49
CA SER A 360 10.46 2.07 -4.14
C SER A 360 11.86 1.56 -3.79
N PHE A 361 12.47 2.16 -2.78
CA PHE A 361 13.75 1.74 -2.23
C PHE A 361 13.71 1.78 -0.70
N GLY A 362 14.65 1.13 -0.04
CA GLY A 362 14.66 1.14 1.43
C GLY A 362 15.52 0.03 2.03
N PRO A 363 15.72 0.06 3.36
CA PRO A 363 16.56 -0.91 4.06
C PRO A 363 15.98 -2.32 4.07
N HIS A 364 14.69 -2.51 3.79
CA HIS A 364 14.04 -3.82 3.69
C HIS A 364 14.14 -4.47 2.30
N GLY A 365 14.42 -3.71 1.24
CA GLY A 365 14.52 -4.23 -0.13
C GLY A 365 15.49 -5.43 -0.24
N LEU A 366 15.10 -6.48 -0.95
CA LEU A 366 15.91 -7.70 -1.06
C LEU A 366 16.62 -7.82 -2.41
N PHE A 367 15.86 -7.73 -3.49
CA PHE A 367 16.33 -7.97 -4.85
C PHE A 367 15.76 -6.92 -5.79
N SER A 368 16.49 -6.58 -6.85
CA SER A 368 15.94 -5.79 -7.96
C SER A 368 15.84 -6.66 -9.20
N VAL A 369 14.63 -6.80 -9.74
CA VAL A 369 14.38 -7.64 -10.91
C VAL A 369 14.21 -6.81 -12.18
N PRO A 370 14.71 -7.28 -13.33
CA PRO A 370 14.46 -6.64 -14.61
C PRO A 370 13.03 -6.89 -15.09
N ASN A 371 12.43 -5.89 -15.73
CA ASN A 371 11.13 -5.95 -16.43
C ASN A 371 11.03 -4.81 -17.47
N ASN A 372 9.92 -4.75 -18.21
CA ASN A 372 9.75 -3.84 -19.36
C ASN A 372 9.11 -2.48 -19.03
N ASP A 373 8.62 -2.29 -17.82
CA ASP A 373 7.88 -1.09 -17.42
C ASP A 373 8.44 -0.39 -16.19
N GLY A 374 9.35 -1.06 -15.46
CA GLY A 374 10.02 -0.54 -14.29
C GLY A 374 9.15 -0.34 -13.05
N SER A 375 7.88 -0.75 -13.04
CA SER A 375 6.98 -0.55 -11.89
C SER A 375 7.24 -1.55 -10.76
N THR A 376 6.77 -1.28 -9.54
CA THR A 376 6.73 -2.31 -8.49
C THR A 376 5.67 -3.37 -8.79
N SER A 377 4.60 -3.01 -9.51
CA SER A 377 3.53 -3.93 -9.90
C SER A 377 4.03 -5.11 -10.72
N THR A 378 4.93 -4.89 -11.69
CA THR A 378 5.58 -5.96 -12.49
C THR A 378 6.82 -6.56 -11.84
N GLY A 379 7.50 -5.79 -10.98
CA GLY A 379 8.62 -6.28 -10.18
C GLY A 379 8.19 -7.41 -9.25
N THR A 380 6.97 -7.32 -8.71
CA THR A 380 6.40 -8.27 -7.76
C THR A 380 6.15 -9.68 -8.35
N PRO A 381 5.37 -9.86 -9.44
CA PRO A 381 5.18 -11.16 -10.08
C PRO A 381 6.48 -11.71 -10.65
N THR A 382 7.42 -10.85 -11.07
CA THR A 382 8.75 -11.28 -11.50
C THR A 382 9.56 -11.88 -10.34
N GLN A 383 9.58 -11.24 -9.17
CA GLN A 383 10.19 -11.80 -7.96
C GLN A 383 9.52 -13.09 -7.50
N ALA A 384 8.18 -13.15 -7.56
CA ALA A 384 7.43 -14.38 -7.30
C ALA A 384 7.81 -15.51 -8.26
N GLY A 385 7.99 -15.21 -9.55
CA GLY A 385 8.46 -16.15 -10.57
C GLY A 385 9.86 -16.70 -10.27
N VAL A 386 10.78 -15.86 -9.79
CA VAL A 386 12.10 -16.29 -9.30
C VAL A 386 11.94 -17.30 -8.16
N ALA A 387 11.09 -16.99 -7.17
CA ALA A 387 10.83 -17.89 -6.04
C ALA A 387 10.23 -19.22 -6.51
N ALA A 388 9.23 -19.18 -7.40
CA ALA A 388 8.52 -20.35 -7.91
C ALA A 388 9.46 -21.34 -8.64
N LEU A 389 10.38 -20.85 -9.47
CA LEU A 389 11.37 -21.70 -10.15
C LEU A 389 12.38 -22.31 -9.16
N VAL A 390 12.82 -21.58 -8.14
CA VAL A 390 13.71 -22.11 -7.08
C VAL A 390 12.99 -23.13 -6.20
N ILE A 391 11.72 -22.90 -5.87
CA ILE A 391 10.87 -23.86 -5.15
C ILE A 391 10.70 -25.14 -5.97
N SER A 392 10.39 -25.01 -7.28
CA SER A 392 10.28 -26.14 -8.21
C SER A 392 11.56 -26.97 -8.23
N ALA A 393 12.72 -26.32 -8.35
CA ALA A 393 14.02 -26.99 -8.27
C ALA A 393 14.25 -27.68 -6.91
N GLY A 394 13.79 -27.07 -5.81
CA GLY A 394 13.85 -27.66 -4.47
C GLY A 394 13.03 -28.94 -4.35
N LEU A 395 11.83 -28.96 -4.95
CA LEU A 395 10.97 -30.15 -5.01
C LEU A 395 11.61 -31.25 -5.87
N ASP A 396 12.16 -30.89 -7.03
CA ASP A 396 12.89 -31.81 -7.91
C ASP A 396 14.11 -32.42 -7.22
N ALA A 397 14.94 -31.58 -6.60
CA ALA A 397 16.13 -32.01 -5.87
C ALA A 397 15.78 -32.88 -4.65
N ALA A 398 14.68 -32.59 -3.95
CA ALA A 398 14.20 -33.42 -2.85
C ALA A 398 13.72 -34.79 -3.34
N GLN A 399 12.95 -34.82 -4.44
CA GLN A 399 12.49 -36.04 -5.08
C GLN A 399 13.67 -36.89 -5.60
N ALA A 400 14.71 -36.24 -6.11
CA ALA A 400 15.97 -36.87 -6.52
C ALA A 400 16.90 -37.25 -5.34
N SER A 401 16.52 -36.92 -4.09
CA SER A 401 17.34 -37.11 -2.88
C SER A 401 18.69 -36.38 -2.90
N GLU A 402 18.82 -35.33 -3.71
CA GLU A 402 19.98 -34.44 -3.76
C GLU A 402 20.00 -33.52 -2.52
N ILE A 403 18.81 -33.17 -2.03
CA ILE A 403 18.61 -32.49 -0.75
C ILE A 403 17.65 -33.29 0.15
N ALA A 404 17.73 -33.07 1.47
CA ALA A 404 17.00 -33.87 2.45
C ALA A 404 15.45 -33.70 2.46
N GLY A 405 14.92 -32.74 1.71
CA GLY A 405 13.51 -32.35 1.70
C GLY A 405 13.31 -30.99 1.04
N PRO A 406 12.04 -30.57 0.80
CA PRO A 406 11.71 -29.29 0.17
C PRO A 406 12.35 -28.11 0.89
N LEU A 407 12.58 -27.01 0.17
CA LEU A 407 13.15 -25.78 0.73
C LEU A 407 12.12 -25.08 1.63
N SER A 408 12.58 -24.47 2.72
CA SER A 408 11.76 -23.50 3.43
C SER A 408 11.72 -22.15 2.71
N ALA A 409 10.74 -21.29 3.06
CA ALA A 409 10.67 -19.93 2.52
C ALA A 409 11.97 -19.13 2.75
N ASP A 410 12.57 -19.28 3.94
CA ASP A 410 13.87 -18.67 4.20
C ASP A 410 14.98 -19.28 3.35
N GLU A 411 15.06 -20.61 3.23
CA GLU A 411 16.07 -21.26 2.38
C GLU A 411 16.00 -20.77 0.92
N VAL A 412 14.80 -20.53 0.38
CA VAL A 412 14.61 -19.90 -0.93
C VAL A 412 15.25 -18.50 -0.97
N LYS A 413 14.94 -17.63 0.01
CA LYS A 413 15.57 -16.29 0.16
C LYS A 413 17.10 -16.41 0.24
N GLN A 414 17.61 -17.34 1.04
CA GLN A 414 19.05 -17.52 1.25
C GLN A 414 19.76 -18.00 -0.03
N VAL A 415 19.17 -18.95 -0.77
CA VAL A 415 19.70 -19.43 -2.06
C VAL A 415 19.76 -18.29 -3.05
N VAL A 416 18.63 -17.60 -3.29
CA VAL A 416 18.56 -16.48 -4.25
C VAL A 416 19.60 -15.42 -3.89
N ARG A 417 19.66 -14.98 -2.63
CA ARG A 417 20.67 -14.01 -2.16
C ARG A 417 22.10 -14.49 -2.43
N SER A 418 22.41 -15.76 -2.19
CA SER A 418 23.77 -16.27 -2.37
C SER A 418 24.22 -16.34 -3.84
N THR A 419 23.28 -16.29 -4.78
CA THR A 419 23.53 -16.44 -6.22
C THR A 419 23.21 -15.18 -7.03
N VAL A 420 22.81 -14.07 -6.39
CA VAL A 420 22.56 -12.79 -7.09
C VAL A 420 23.78 -12.30 -7.86
N SER A 421 23.51 -11.51 -8.87
CA SER A 421 24.47 -10.66 -9.55
C SER A 421 24.47 -9.28 -8.88
N PRO A 422 25.54 -8.88 -8.18
CA PRO A 422 25.62 -7.57 -7.53
C PRO A 422 25.42 -6.42 -8.52
N ILE A 423 24.85 -5.30 -8.04
CA ILE A 423 24.74 -4.04 -8.79
C ILE A 423 25.60 -3.00 -8.06
N ASP A 424 26.89 -3.02 -8.37
CA ASP A 424 27.94 -2.22 -7.71
C ASP A 424 28.80 -1.41 -8.69
N ASP A 425 28.33 -1.26 -9.94
CA ASP A 425 29.02 -0.48 -10.96
C ASP A 425 29.02 1.02 -10.56
N PRO A 426 30.21 1.62 -10.30
CA PRO A 426 30.32 3.01 -9.87
C PRO A 426 29.91 4.04 -10.92
N THR A 427 29.62 3.61 -12.16
CA THR A 427 29.12 4.48 -13.24
C THR A 427 27.60 4.62 -13.26
N LEU A 428 26.88 3.78 -12.50
CA LEU A 428 25.44 3.92 -12.36
C LEU A 428 25.09 5.18 -11.55
N PRO A 429 23.89 5.75 -11.76
CA PRO A 429 23.43 6.91 -10.98
C PRO A 429 23.33 6.65 -9.46
N PHE A 430 23.10 5.39 -9.07
CA PHE A 430 22.87 4.97 -7.69
C PHE A 430 23.75 3.78 -7.25
N PRO A 431 25.09 3.88 -7.35
CA PRO A 431 26.00 2.72 -7.28
C PRO A 431 26.13 2.10 -5.88
N GLY A 432 25.47 2.67 -4.87
CA GLY A 432 25.64 2.29 -3.47
C GLY A 432 26.99 2.74 -2.90
N LEU A 433 27.29 2.30 -1.68
CA LEU A 433 28.57 2.59 -1.06
C LEU A 433 29.64 1.60 -1.55
N PRO A 434 30.84 2.05 -1.97
CA PRO A 434 31.90 1.17 -2.43
C PRO A 434 32.26 0.09 -1.38
N GLY A 435 32.14 -1.18 -1.77
CA GLY A 435 32.43 -2.33 -0.91
C GLY A 435 31.32 -2.70 0.07
N ALA A 436 30.13 -2.10 -0.02
CA ALA A 436 28.94 -2.60 0.64
C ALA A 436 28.43 -3.86 -0.07
N THR A 437 27.89 -4.80 0.71
CA THR A 437 27.24 -6.03 0.22
C THR A 437 25.74 -5.86 0.01
N PHE A 438 25.20 -4.72 0.45
CA PHE A 438 23.80 -4.32 0.37
C PHE A 438 23.74 -2.86 -0.09
N ASN A 439 22.77 -2.55 -0.95
CA ASN A 439 22.49 -1.21 -1.43
C ASN A 439 21.00 -0.91 -1.18
N VAL A 440 20.67 0.19 -0.51
CA VAL A 440 19.25 0.57 -0.26
C VAL A 440 18.41 0.68 -1.54
N GLN A 441 19.06 0.96 -2.68
CA GLN A 441 18.39 1.11 -3.98
C GLN A 441 18.17 -0.24 -4.69
N TYR A 442 19.07 -1.21 -4.48
CA TYR A 442 19.09 -2.47 -5.24
C TYR A 442 18.99 -3.76 -4.40
N GLY A 443 18.85 -3.63 -3.08
CA GLY A 443 18.99 -4.72 -2.13
C GLY A 443 20.35 -5.41 -2.27
N TYR A 444 20.34 -6.73 -2.44
CA TYR A 444 21.52 -7.55 -2.70
C TYR A 444 21.91 -7.61 -4.20
N GLY A 445 21.07 -7.12 -5.10
CA GLY A 445 21.31 -7.07 -6.56
C GLY A 445 20.28 -7.85 -7.37
N ARG A 446 20.64 -8.14 -8.63
CA ARG A 446 19.78 -8.82 -9.61
C ARG A 446 19.80 -10.33 -9.40
N PRO A 447 18.66 -11.03 -9.22
CA PRO A 447 18.65 -12.49 -9.17
C PRO A 447 19.25 -13.12 -10.43
N ASN A 448 20.05 -14.18 -10.26
CA ASN A 448 20.47 -15.06 -11.35
C ASN A 448 19.81 -16.43 -11.12
N VAL A 449 18.68 -16.67 -11.80
CA VAL A 449 17.82 -17.83 -11.54
C VAL A 449 18.51 -19.13 -11.94
N TYR A 450 19.25 -19.12 -13.05
CA TYR A 450 20.03 -20.28 -13.49
C TYR A 450 21.03 -20.73 -12.42
N ARG A 451 21.80 -19.81 -11.83
CA ARG A 451 22.73 -20.15 -10.74
C ARG A 451 22.01 -20.63 -9.49
N ALA A 452 20.86 -20.04 -9.15
CA ALA A 452 20.06 -20.45 -8.01
C ALA A 452 19.59 -21.91 -8.16
N VAL A 453 19.00 -22.27 -9.31
CA VAL A 453 18.55 -23.64 -9.59
C VAL A 453 19.72 -24.63 -9.57
N GLN A 454 20.87 -24.27 -10.16
CA GLN A 454 22.08 -25.10 -10.09
C GLN A 454 22.58 -25.31 -8.66
N ALA A 455 22.57 -24.26 -7.83
CA ALA A 455 22.98 -24.35 -6.43
C ALA A 455 22.08 -25.31 -5.64
N VAL A 456 20.77 -25.32 -5.92
CA VAL A 456 19.82 -26.24 -5.30
C VAL A 456 20.14 -27.69 -5.63
N HIS A 457 20.30 -28.05 -6.90
CA HIS A 457 20.67 -29.41 -7.32
C HIS A 457 22.07 -29.84 -6.84
N ALA A 458 22.97 -28.87 -6.63
CA ALA A 458 24.28 -29.12 -6.03
C ALA A 458 24.24 -29.29 -4.49
N GLY A 459 23.07 -29.17 -3.86
CA GLY A 459 22.90 -29.19 -2.41
C GLY A 459 23.55 -28.01 -1.69
N GLN A 460 23.82 -26.91 -2.41
CA GLN A 460 24.44 -25.70 -1.88
C GLN A 460 23.38 -24.77 -1.28
N ILE A 461 22.69 -25.25 -0.25
CA ILE A 461 21.63 -24.50 0.45
C ILE A 461 22.24 -23.76 1.64
N PRO A 462 22.30 -22.42 1.65
CA PRO A 462 22.85 -21.68 2.77
C PRO A 462 22.00 -21.84 4.05
N PRO A 463 22.60 -21.68 5.24
CA PRO A 463 21.85 -21.71 6.50
C PRO A 463 20.85 -20.55 6.61
N THR A 464 19.87 -20.67 7.49
CA THR A 464 18.81 -19.68 7.69
C THR A 464 19.10 -18.72 8.84
N ALA A 465 18.61 -17.50 8.69
CA ALA A 465 18.59 -16.46 9.72
C ALA A 465 17.27 -15.71 9.62
N ASP A 466 16.59 -15.54 10.75
CA ASP A 466 15.30 -14.87 10.88
C ASP A 466 15.35 -14.00 12.14
N ILE A 467 15.53 -12.69 11.97
CA ILE A 467 15.47 -11.74 13.08
C ILE A 467 14.00 -11.68 13.53
N LEU A 468 13.77 -11.86 14.83
CA LEU A 468 12.44 -11.78 15.43
C LEU A 468 12.22 -10.44 16.15
N GLN A 469 13.32 -9.83 16.62
CA GLN A 469 13.33 -8.50 17.26
C GLN A 469 14.67 -7.81 16.97
N PRO A 470 14.71 -6.48 16.73
CA PRO A 470 13.55 -5.56 16.73
C PRO A 470 12.58 -5.79 15.57
N ASP A 471 11.39 -5.22 15.65
CA ASP A 471 10.49 -5.09 14.50
C ASP A 471 11.05 -4.08 13.50
N TRP A 472 10.60 -4.17 12.24
CA TRP A 472 10.97 -3.18 11.23
C TRP A 472 10.53 -1.79 11.70
N TYR A 473 11.44 -0.82 11.61
CA TYR A 473 11.18 0.59 11.90
C TYR A 473 10.73 0.88 13.34
N GLN A 474 10.98 -0.03 14.28
CA GLN A 474 10.66 0.19 15.69
C GLN A 474 11.33 1.47 16.20
N GLU A 475 10.54 2.42 16.71
CA GLU A 475 11.05 3.67 17.26
C GLU A 475 11.45 3.52 18.73
N ILE A 476 12.61 4.09 19.10
CA ILE A 476 13.13 4.02 20.46
C ILE A 476 13.76 5.35 20.88
N ASP A 477 13.26 5.92 21.99
CA ASP A 477 13.92 7.02 22.70
C ASP A 477 15.02 6.51 23.67
N PRO A 478 16.32 6.76 23.38
CA PRO A 478 17.44 6.31 24.21
C PRO A 478 17.50 6.97 25.59
N THR A 479 16.74 8.04 25.83
CA THR A 479 16.63 8.71 27.13
C THR A 479 15.64 8.01 28.06
N ARG A 480 14.71 7.24 27.51
CA ARG A 480 13.66 6.49 28.25
C ARG A 480 13.98 5.02 28.37
N ARG A 481 14.62 4.44 27.35
CA ARG A 481 15.07 3.05 27.33
C ARG A 481 16.59 3.03 27.12
N SER A 482 17.31 2.21 27.88
CA SER A 482 18.79 2.17 27.82
C SER A 482 19.37 1.06 26.93
N PHE A 483 18.52 0.15 26.43
CA PHE A 483 18.93 -1.00 25.63
C PHE A 483 17.80 -1.57 24.76
N LEU A 484 18.18 -2.29 23.70
CA LEU A 484 17.31 -3.14 22.89
C LEU A 484 17.78 -4.60 22.97
N GLU A 485 16.85 -5.56 22.98
CA GLU A 485 17.18 -6.96 22.78
C GLU A 485 17.09 -7.30 21.29
N VAL A 486 18.18 -7.81 20.72
CA VAL A 486 18.17 -8.45 19.42
C VAL A 486 17.92 -9.94 19.61
N SER A 487 16.90 -10.48 18.95
CA SER A 487 16.61 -11.91 18.95
C SER A 487 16.44 -12.44 17.53
N ALA A 488 16.98 -13.63 17.25
CA ALA A 488 16.90 -14.24 15.93
C ALA A 488 16.86 -15.76 15.99
N ALA A 489 16.00 -16.39 15.18
CA ALA A 489 16.05 -17.82 14.91
C ALA A 489 17.15 -18.11 13.88
N ILE A 490 17.98 -19.11 14.16
CA ILE A 490 19.06 -19.53 13.28
C ILE A 490 19.06 -21.04 13.12
N ALA A 491 19.27 -21.52 11.90
CA ALA A 491 19.40 -22.94 11.61
C ALA A 491 20.37 -23.19 10.45
N ALA A 492 20.80 -24.45 10.32
CA ALA A 492 21.51 -24.95 9.16
C ALA A 492 20.97 -26.34 8.85
N ARG A 493 20.91 -26.73 7.57
CA ARG A 493 20.49 -28.08 7.19
C ARG A 493 21.35 -29.12 7.89
N ASN A 494 20.69 -30.05 8.58
CA ASN A 494 21.29 -31.02 9.50
C ASN A 494 22.04 -32.13 8.71
N PRO A 495 23.22 -32.63 9.14
CA PRO A 495 23.97 -32.28 10.34
C PRO A 495 24.95 -31.12 10.15
N GLY A 496 24.46 -29.96 9.73
CA GLY A 496 25.22 -28.72 9.60
C GLY A 496 25.65 -28.16 10.95
N ARG A 497 26.96 -28.18 11.19
CA ARG A 497 27.57 -27.26 12.17
C ARG A 497 27.55 -25.88 11.57
N TYR A 498 27.33 -24.87 12.39
CA TYR A 498 27.40 -23.48 11.95
C TYR A 498 28.11 -22.59 12.97
N ALA A 499 28.66 -21.48 12.51
CA ALA A 499 29.03 -20.31 13.28
C ALA A 499 27.99 -19.22 13.04
N TYR A 500 27.83 -18.29 13.98
CA TYR A 500 26.95 -17.13 13.80
C TYR A 500 27.52 -15.88 14.45
N SER A 501 27.13 -14.71 13.93
CA SER A 501 27.32 -13.40 14.55
C SER A 501 26.01 -12.62 14.59
N VAL A 502 25.86 -11.80 15.65
CA VAL A 502 24.85 -10.74 15.76
C VAL A 502 25.60 -9.42 15.80
N GLU A 503 25.23 -8.51 14.93
CA GLU A 503 25.97 -7.30 14.60
C GLU A 503 25.02 -6.09 14.53
N TYR A 504 25.54 -4.89 14.77
CA TYR A 504 24.83 -3.64 14.46
C TYR A 504 25.73 -2.65 13.72
N GLY A 505 25.13 -1.74 12.96
CA GLY A 505 25.80 -0.64 12.28
C GLY A 505 24.88 0.59 12.21
N LEU A 506 25.46 1.77 12.05
CA LEU A 506 24.71 3.03 11.99
C LEU A 506 24.34 3.36 10.54
N GLY A 507 23.10 3.78 10.32
CA GLY A 507 22.48 4.05 9.01
C GLY A 507 21.82 2.81 8.38
N PRO A 508 21.10 3.00 7.25
CA PRO A 508 20.35 1.94 6.57
C PRO A 508 21.24 0.97 5.75
N GLN A 509 22.43 1.43 5.34
CA GLN A 509 23.43 0.64 4.61
C GLN A 509 24.86 0.78 5.17
N PRO A 510 25.13 0.27 6.38
CA PRO A 510 26.48 0.34 6.93
C PRO A 510 27.47 -0.47 6.08
N LEU A 511 28.69 0.05 5.91
CA LEU A 511 29.79 -0.69 5.31
C LEU A 511 30.13 -1.94 6.14
N GLU A 512 30.66 -2.99 5.51
CA GLU A 512 31.11 -4.20 6.23
C GLU A 512 32.09 -3.90 7.37
N SER A 513 32.95 -2.89 7.20
CA SER A 513 33.91 -2.46 8.23
C SER A 513 33.28 -1.66 9.38
N ALA A 514 32.07 -1.15 9.21
CA ALA A 514 31.33 -0.38 10.21
C ALA A 514 30.49 -1.25 11.15
N PHE A 515 30.26 -2.53 10.81
CA PHE A 515 29.50 -3.44 11.67
C PHE A 515 30.27 -3.84 12.92
N VAL A 516 29.59 -3.73 14.07
CA VAL A 516 30.11 -4.11 15.38
C VAL A 516 29.44 -5.39 15.85
N ALA A 517 30.22 -6.46 16.01
CA ALA A 517 29.70 -7.73 16.50
C ALA A 517 29.46 -7.70 18.01
N ILE A 518 28.20 -7.83 18.42
CA ILE A 518 27.76 -7.87 19.83
C ILE A 518 27.64 -9.31 20.36
N ARG A 519 27.53 -10.30 19.46
CA ARG A 519 27.57 -11.72 19.81
C ARG A 519 28.23 -12.51 18.69
N LYS A 520 29.02 -13.52 19.07
CA LYS A 520 29.47 -14.60 18.17
C LYS A 520 29.26 -15.95 18.86
N GLY A 521 29.01 -17.00 18.09
CA GLY A 521 28.89 -18.35 18.64
C GLY A 521 28.87 -19.44 17.58
N ARG A 522 28.63 -20.68 18.01
CA ARG A 522 28.57 -21.88 17.15
C ARG A 522 27.43 -22.79 17.59
N GLY A 523 26.85 -23.53 16.66
CA GLY A 523 25.73 -24.45 16.90
C GLY A 523 25.73 -25.63 15.94
N ARG A 524 24.79 -26.56 16.18
CA ARG A 524 24.54 -27.75 15.34
C ARG A 524 23.05 -28.10 15.20
N ARG A 525 22.17 -27.28 15.78
CA ARG A 525 20.71 -27.47 15.79
C ARG A 525 20.05 -26.10 15.66
N PRO A 526 18.81 -26.04 15.14
CA PRO A 526 18.02 -24.82 15.18
C PRO A 526 17.92 -24.27 16.61
N ARG A 527 17.99 -22.95 16.78
CA ARG A 527 17.74 -22.28 18.06
C ARG A 527 17.50 -20.78 17.87
N THR A 528 16.88 -20.16 18.86
CA THR A 528 16.86 -18.69 18.99
C THR A 528 18.10 -18.21 19.73
N VAL A 529 18.78 -17.20 19.17
CA VAL A 529 19.87 -16.47 19.82
C VAL A 529 19.38 -15.10 20.26
N ARG A 530 19.84 -14.64 21.42
CA ARG A 530 19.46 -13.35 22.00
C ARG A 530 20.69 -12.57 22.43
N LYS A 531 20.68 -11.26 22.22
CA LYS A 531 21.73 -10.35 22.69
C LYS A 531 21.21 -8.93 22.89
N THR A 532 21.57 -8.34 24.03
CA THR A 532 21.34 -6.93 24.33
C THR A 532 22.32 -6.00 23.60
N LEU A 533 21.80 -5.01 22.88
CA LEU A 533 22.48 -3.82 22.39
C LEU A 533 22.23 -2.67 23.38
N ARG A 534 23.27 -2.05 23.93
CA ARG A 534 23.12 -0.92 24.87
C ARG A 534 23.32 0.39 24.13
N PHE A 535 22.43 1.36 24.34
CA PHE A 535 22.48 2.61 23.59
C PHE A 535 23.58 3.57 24.04
N GLN A 536 24.14 3.38 25.24
CA GLN A 536 25.38 4.07 25.65
C GLN A 536 26.57 3.76 24.72
N ASP A 537 26.51 2.67 23.94
CA ASP A 537 27.52 2.28 22.97
C ASP A 537 27.30 2.97 21.60
N ILE A 538 26.25 3.80 21.45
CA ILE A 538 25.93 4.62 20.27
C ILE A 538 26.09 6.11 20.64
N PRO A 539 26.87 6.91 19.88
CA PRO A 539 27.09 8.32 20.19
C PRO A 539 25.78 9.14 20.21
N SER A 540 25.60 10.00 21.22
CA SER A 540 24.42 10.87 21.29
C SER A 540 24.29 11.87 20.14
N SER A 541 25.39 12.19 19.47
CA SER A 541 25.36 12.98 18.23
C SER A 541 24.66 12.27 17.07
N PHE A 542 24.45 10.95 17.15
CA PHE A 542 23.69 10.20 16.16
C PHE A 542 22.18 10.41 16.36
N TRP A 543 21.69 10.25 17.60
CA TRP A 543 20.26 10.19 17.92
C TRP A 543 19.67 11.47 18.51
N GLY A 544 20.47 12.44 18.96
CA GLY A 544 20.00 13.65 19.65
C GLY A 544 20.05 14.93 18.83
N GLY A 545 20.27 14.83 17.51
CA GLY A 545 20.32 15.99 16.60
C GLY A 545 18.94 16.49 16.21
N ASN A 546 18.87 17.76 15.79
CA ASN A 546 17.69 18.28 15.10
C ASN A 546 17.56 17.56 13.75
N PHE A 547 16.31 17.29 13.37
CA PHE A 547 16.02 16.74 12.06
C PHE A 547 16.27 17.79 10.97
N ALA A 548 16.83 17.34 9.86
CA ALA A 548 17.05 18.15 8.68
C ALA A 548 16.80 17.29 7.44
N ILE A 549 16.03 17.85 6.51
CA ILE A 549 15.71 17.21 5.25
C ILE A 549 16.93 17.32 4.33
N THR A 550 17.31 16.20 3.74
CA THR A 550 18.43 16.10 2.80
C THR A 550 17.91 15.88 1.38
N SER A 551 18.69 16.29 0.38
CA SER A 551 18.32 16.14 -1.03
C SER A 551 18.47 14.71 -1.57
N ASP A 552 19.07 13.81 -0.79
CA ASP A 552 19.30 12.41 -1.17
C ASP A 552 18.12 11.48 -0.86
N ARG A 553 17.03 12.03 -0.28
CA ARG A 553 15.80 11.33 0.14
C ARG A 553 15.99 10.27 1.23
N LEU A 554 17.17 10.17 1.81
CA LEU A 554 17.46 9.24 2.92
C LEU A 554 17.29 9.91 4.30
N SER A 555 16.68 11.10 4.37
CA SER A 555 16.39 11.75 5.64
C SER A 555 15.35 10.98 6.47
N ILE A 556 14.45 10.22 5.85
CA ILE A 556 13.56 9.28 6.58
C ILE A 556 14.38 8.29 7.43
N GLU A 557 15.47 7.76 6.86
CA GLU A 557 16.39 6.81 7.49
C GLU A 557 17.50 7.46 8.32
N ARG A 558 17.35 8.75 8.69
CA ARG A 558 18.40 9.53 9.38
C ARG A 558 18.86 8.88 10.69
N TYR A 559 17.95 8.20 11.38
CA TYR A 559 18.14 7.65 12.72
C TYR A 559 18.21 6.11 12.75
N ASP A 560 18.44 5.50 11.59
CA ASP A 560 18.49 4.05 11.45
C ASP A 560 19.68 3.41 12.13
N VAL A 561 19.39 2.34 12.85
CA VAL A 561 20.39 1.38 13.31
C VAL A 561 20.10 0.04 12.67
N THR A 562 20.94 -0.36 11.70
CA THR A 562 20.85 -1.68 11.08
C THR A 562 21.35 -2.75 12.05
N VAL A 563 20.51 -3.73 12.34
CA VAL A 563 20.86 -5.00 12.99
C VAL A 563 21.00 -6.08 11.93
N ARG A 564 22.02 -6.92 12.07
CA ARG A 564 22.28 -8.03 11.15
C ARG A 564 22.64 -9.30 11.88
N VAL A 565 22.12 -10.44 11.41
CA VAL A 565 22.47 -11.77 11.88
C VAL A 565 23.03 -12.58 10.72
N ARG A 566 24.24 -13.10 10.90
CA ARG A 566 24.93 -13.95 9.92
C ARG A 566 25.12 -15.34 10.47
N VAL A 567 24.87 -16.34 9.64
CA VAL A 567 25.06 -17.75 9.96
C VAL A 567 25.93 -18.35 8.87
N THR A 568 27.05 -18.96 9.22
CA THR A 568 27.92 -19.63 8.26
C THR A 568 28.00 -21.10 8.61
N ASP A 569 27.67 -21.96 7.66
CA ASP A 569 27.71 -23.40 7.89
C ASP A 569 29.15 -23.96 7.87
N ALA A 570 29.30 -25.28 7.88
CA ALA A 570 30.59 -25.94 7.86
C ALA A 570 31.26 -25.93 6.47
N THR A 571 30.50 -25.68 5.40
CA THR A 571 30.97 -25.62 4.02
C THR A 571 31.41 -24.21 3.62
N GLY A 572 30.99 -23.20 4.36
CA GLY A 572 31.29 -21.79 4.14
C GLY A 572 30.11 -21.01 3.54
N LEU A 573 28.96 -21.65 3.31
CA LEU A 573 27.75 -20.97 2.85
C LEU A 573 27.22 -20.04 3.93
N LEU A 574 26.79 -18.86 3.50
CA LEU A 574 26.36 -17.77 4.37
C LEU A 574 24.85 -17.55 4.27
N GLY A 575 24.20 -17.70 5.41
CA GLY A 575 22.88 -17.18 5.74
C GLY A 575 22.96 -15.78 6.32
N GLU A 576 22.03 -14.91 5.97
CA GLU A 576 21.97 -13.54 6.45
C GLU A 576 20.53 -13.04 6.54
N ASP A 577 20.26 -12.27 7.59
CA ASP A 577 19.06 -11.47 7.76
C ASP A 577 19.40 -10.13 8.39
N ARG A 578 18.65 -9.09 8.04
CA ARG A 578 18.86 -7.71 8.49
C ARG A 578 17.53 -7.03 8.80
N ARG A 579 17.54 -6.09 9.75
CA ARG A 579 16.44 -5.20 10.08
C ARG A 579 16.97 -3.82 10.48
N VAL A 580 16.17 -2.77 10.30
CA VAL A 580 16.44 -1.46 10.89
C VAL A 580 15.43 -1.15 11.99
N PHE A 581 15.88 -0.36 12.97
CA PHE A 581 15.03 0.30 13.95
C PHE A 581 15.52 1.75 14.09
N HIS A 582 14.67 2.66 14.55
CA HIS A 582 15.01 4.05 14.69
C HIS A 582 15.43 4.39 16.14
N LEU A 583 16.52 5.13 16.28
CA LEU A 583 17.01 5.61 17.58
C LEU A 583 17.04 7.14 17.59
N ARG A 584 16.07 7.77 18.25
CA ARG A 584 15.88 9.22 18.22
C ARG A 584 15.36 9.76 19.56
N HIS A 585 15.80 10.96 19.94
CA HIS A 585 15.20 11.75 21.02
C HIS A 585 14.93 13.19 20.55
N ASP A 586 13.70 13.68 20.70
CA ASP A 586 13.35 15.10 20.57
C ASP A 586 13.14 15.74 21.94
N ALA A 587 13.69 16.92 22.14
CA ALA A 587 13.47 17.67 23.37
C ALA A 587 12.09 18.36 23.41
N ALA A 588 11.46 18.59 22.25
CA ALA A 588 10.13 19.19 22.17
C ALA A 588 9.00 18.16 22.31
N GLU A 589 9.29 16.87 22.17
CA GLU A 589 8.30 15.83 22.32
C GLU A 589 7.89 15.69 23.79
N MET A 590 6.58 15.58 24.03
CA MET A 590 6.03 15.52 25.38
C MET A 590 6.49 14.28 26.14
N ALA A 591 6.60 14.42 27.46
CA ALA A 591 6.93 13.29 28.32
C ALA A 591 5.80 12.25 28.23
N GLY A 592 6.13 11.02 27.83
CA GLY A 592 5.16 9.96 27.57
C GLY A 592 5.03 9.60 26.08
N PHE A 593 5.38 10.51 25.16
CA PHE A 593 5.22 10.34 23.70
C PHE A 593 6.56 10.23 22.96
N PRO A 594 6.75 9.34 21.97
CA PRO A 594 5.68 8.69 21.27
C PRO A 594 5.16 7.49 22.05
N VAL A 595 3.88 7.22 21.86
CA VAL A 595 3.23 5.99 22.32
C VAL A 595 3.03 5.10 21.11
N HIS A 596 3.54 3.86 21.18
CA HIS A 596 3.27 2.86 20.16
C HIS A 596 1.95 2.15 20.48
N LEU A 597 0.95 2.26 19.59
CA LEU A 597 -0.40 1.75 19.81
C LEU A 597 -0.59 0.31 19.32
N GLY A 598 0.37 -0.26 18.57
CA GLY A 598 0.37 -1.66 18.14
C GLY A 598 -0.27 -1.93 16.78
N SER A 599 -0.96 -0.95 16.21
CA SER A 599 -1.50 -0.93 14.85
C SER A 599 -1.29 0.45 14.24
N SER A 600 -1.31 0.56 12.92
CA SER A 600 -1.32 1.85 12.23
C SER A 600 -2.50 2.71 12.68
N GLY A 601 -2.30 4.02 12.65
CA GLY A 601 -3.40 4.96 12.74
C GLY A 601 -3.41 5.88 11.53
N GLU A 602 -4.42 5.69 10.71
CA GLU A 602 -4.76 6.55 9.60
C GLU A 602 -5.57 7.72 10.11
N SER A 603 -6.47 7.47 11.06
CA SER A 603 -7.37 8.45 11.66
C SER A 603 -6.64 9.68 12.21
N SER A 604 -7.13 10.87 11.86
CA SER A 604 -6.70 12.13 12.49
C SER A 604 -6.97 12.07 13.99
N PRO A 605 -6.01 12.40 14.88
CA PRO A 605 -6.27 12.49 16.30
C PRO A 605 -7.35 13.55 16.58
N THR A 606 -8.32 13.30 17.45
CA THR A 606 -9.28 14.32 17.91
C THR A 606 -8.95 14.73 19.35
N ILE A 607 -8.98 16.02 19.69
CA ILE A 607 -8.58 16.51 21.02
C ILE A 607 -9.74 17.18 21.74
N ALA A 608 -10.11 16.67 22.93
CA ALA A 608 -11.21 17.19 23.73
C ALA A 608 -11.03 16.88 25.22
N ASP A 609 -11.69 17.62 26.12
CA ASP A 609 -11.78 17.26 27.55
C ASP A 609 -12.83 16.16 27.75
N LEU A 610 -12.54 14.96 27.23
CA LEU A 610 -13.45 13.82 27.30
C LEU A 610 -13.65 13.39 28.76
N GLU A 611 -12.59 13.44 29.57
CA GLU A 611 -12.66 13.14 30.99
C GLU A 611 -13.27 14.25 31.87
N GLY A 612 -13.66 15.40 31.34
CA GLY A 612 -14.13 16.54 32.15
C GLY A 612 -13.17 16.91 33.28
N SER A 613 -11.88 16.67 33.05
CA SER A 613 -10.79 16.77 34.02
C SER A 613 -10.21 18.18 34.07
N GLY A 614 -10.53 19.01 33.07
CA GLY A 614 -9.92 20.32 32.85
C GLY A 614 -8.59 20.27 32.11
N THR A 615 -8.11 19.08 31.73
CA THR A 615 -7.04 18.84 30.75
C THR A 615 -7.59 18.11 29.54
N LEU A 616 -6.96 18.22 28.38
CA LEU A 616 -7.48 17.60 27.16
C LEU A 616 -6.89 16.20 26.95
N ASP A 617 -7.73 15.34 26.36
CA ASP A 617 -7.40 13.97 25.97
C ASP A 617 -7.25 13.89 24.45
N VAL A 618 -6.35 13.01 24.00
CA VAL A 618 -6.12 12.71 22.58
C VAL A 618 -6.85 11.41 22.25
N VAL A 619 -7.89 11.51 21.43
CA VAL A 619 -8.65 10.38 20.87
C VAL A 619 -8.01 9.96 19.56
N VAL A 620 -7.68 8.68 19.41
CA VAL A 620 -7.09 8.13 18.17
C VAL A 620 -7.71 6.79 17.86
N ALA A 621 -8.13 6.58 16.62
CA ALA A 621 -8.56 5.27 16.13
C ALA A 621 -7.48 4.61 15.26
N THR A 622 -7.39 3.28 15.32
CA THR A 622 -6.40 2.48 14.61
C THR A 622 -7.05 1.50 13.63
N ALA A 623 -6.30 1.10 12.59
CA ALA A 623 -6.77 0.20 11.55
C ALA A 623 -7.22 -1.18 12.05
N ASP A 624 -6.80 -1.61 13.24
CA ASP A 624 -7.24 -2.86 13.89
C ASP A 624 -8.54 -2.70 14.68
N GLY A 625 -9.21 -1.54 14.58
CA GLY A 625 -10.52 -1.30 15.17
C GLY A 625 -10.48 -0.92 16.65
N ALA A 626 -9.32 -0.49 17.17
CA ALA A 626 -9.24 0.12 18.49
C ALA A 626 -9.50 1.63 18.43
N VAL A 627 -10.14 2.16 19.48
CA VAL A 627 -10.20 3.60 19.74
C VAL A 627 -9.57 3.84 21.10
N HIS A 628 -8.48 4.60 21.08
CA HIS A 628 -7.68 4.98 22.23
C HIS A 628 -8.04 6.37 22.72
N VAL A 629 -7.87 6.60 24.02
CA VAL A 629 -7.97 7.93 24.65
C VAL A 629 -6.77 8.11 25.57
N LEU A 630 -5.87 9.00 25.18
CA LEU A 630 -4.59 9.22 25.85
C LEU A 630 -4.59 10.58 26.53
N ARG A 631 -4.19 10.59 27.81
CA ARG A 631 -3.95 11.85 28.53
C ARG A 631 -2.68 12.54 28.06
N ALA A 632 -2.51 13.79 28.48
CA ALA A 632 -1.30 14.61 28.29
C ALA A 632 0.04 13.95 28.72
N ASP A 633 0.02 12.90 29.56
CA ASP A 633 1.22 12.16 29.98
C ASP A 633 1.41 10.81 29.25
N GLY A 634 0.63 10.57 28.20
CA GLY A 634 0.67 9.37 27.37
C GLY A 634 0.02 8.13 27.99
N ARG A 635 -0.62 8.25 29.16
CA ARG A 635 -1.37 7.14 29.77
C ARG A 635 -2.79 7.08 29.22
N GLU A 636 -3.23 5.87 28.92
CA GLU A 636 -4.60 5.56 28.54
C GLU A 636 -5.63 5.98 29.62
N ALA A 637 -6.76 6.51 29.20
CA ALA A 637 -7.90 6.82 30.04
C ALA A 637 -8.65 5.52 30.47
N PRO A 638 -9.26 5.49 31.66
CA PRO A 638 -10.07 4.37 32.12
C PRO A 638 -11.19 4.05 31.13
N GLY A 639 -11.36 2.77 30.83
CA GLY A 639 -12.37 2.30 29.86
C GLY A 639 -11.81 2.13 28.45
N PHE A 640 -10.61 2.66 28.18
CA PHE A 640 -9.96 2.60 26.87
C PHE A 640 -8.72 1.68 26.85
N PRO A 641 -8.31 1.18 25.68
CA PRO A 641 -9.01 1.32 24.40
C PRO A 641 -10.34 0.55 24.36
N VAL A 642 -11.32 1.11 23.66
CA VAL A 642 -12.51 0.36 23.24
C VAL A 642 -12.23 -0.32 21.91
N LEU A 643 -12.93 -1.41 21.62
CA LEU A 643 -12.71 -2.22 20.42
C LEU A 643 -14.03 -2.34 19.65
N THR A 644 -13.94 -2.25 18.32
CA THR A 644 -15.03 -2.61 17.42
C THR A 644 -15.35 -4.11 17.47
N GLY A 645 -16.46 -4.48 16.85
CA GLY A 645 -16.83 -5.88 16.62
C GLY A 645 -15.85 -6.63 15.68
N PRO A 646 -16.07 -7.94 15.48
CA PRO A 646 -15.31 -8.71 14.51
C PRO A 646 -15.47 -8.14 13.09
N ALA A 647 -14.43 -8.29 12.26
CA ALA A 647 -14.54 -8.07 10.82
C ALA A 647 -15.63 -8.98 10.24
N PRO A 648 -16.27 -8.65 9.10
CA PRO A 648 -17.38 -9.42 8.54
C PRO A 648 -17.08 -10.93 8.40
N GLY A 649 -15.94 -11.31 7.83
CA GLY A 649 -15.52 -12.71 7.71
C GLY A 649 -15.26 -13.43 9.04
N MET A 650 -15.12 -12.68 10.14
CA MET A 650 -14.91 -13.17 11.50
C MET A 650 -16.16 -13.06 12.38
N ASP A 651 -17.26 -12.55 11.85
CA ASP A 651 -18.50 -12.34 12.57
C ASP A 651 -19.41 -13.58 12.44
N PRO A 652 -19.72 -14.29 13.55
CA PRO A 652 -20.64 -15.43 13.50
C PRO A 652 -22.08 -15.04 13.12
N ALA A 653 -22.42 -13.74 13.12
CA ALA A 653 -23.71 -13.23 12.64
C ALA A 653 -23.70 -12.86 11.15
N SER A 654 -22.52 -12.88 10.50
CA SER A 654 -22.43 -12.77 9.05
C SER A 654 -22.93 -14.05 8.39
N ASP A 655 -23.71 -13.91 7.32
CA ASP A 655 -24.23 -15.01 6.51
C ASP A 655 -23.12 -15.77 5.77
N VAL A 656 -22.04 -15.07 5.40
CA VAL A 656 -20.77 -15.66 5.01
C VAL A 656 -19.70 -15.33 6.05
N ASN A 657 -19.10 -16.36 6.65
CA ASN A 657 -17.97 -16.20 7.58
C ASN A 657 -17.01 -17.38 7.49
N TYR A 658 -15.76 -17.16 7.86
CA TYR A 658 -14.66 -18.10 7.67
C TYR A 658 -14.30 -18.85 8.96
N LEU A 659 -15.17 -18.80 9.98
CA LEU A 659 -14.87 -19.34 11.31
C LEU A 659 -14.68 -20.86 11.34
N ALA A 660 -15.18 -21.56 10.31
CA ALA A 660 -15.01 -23.00 10.13
C ALA A 660 -13.59 -23.39 9.67
N ALA A 661 -12.91 -22.50 8.93
CA ALA A 661 -11.56 -22.74 8.42
C ALA A 661 -10.59 -23.01 9.57
N ALA A 662 -9.67 -23.95 9.37
CA ALA A 662 -8.86 -24.51 10.44
C ALA A 662 -8.06 -23.44 11.20
N ARG A 663 -7.42 -22.51 10.47
CA ARG A 663 -6.67 -21.41 11.07
C ARG A 663 -7.53 -20.59 12.03
N TRP A 664 -8.71 -20.15 11.61
CA TRP A 664 -9.58 -19.27 12.37
C TRP A 664 -10.26 -19.98 13.54
N ARG A 665 -10.72 -21.21 13.33
CA ARG A 665 -11.28 -22.06 14.39
C ARG A 665 -10.27 -22.29 15.51
N ASP A 666 -9.04 -22.64 15.15
CA ASP A 666 -8.03 -23.08 16.11
C ASP A 666 -7.25 -21.90 16.73
N ASN A 667 -7.33 -20.70 16.14
CA ASN A 667 -6.65 -19.50 16.62
C ASN A 667 -7.55 -18.25 16.69
N PRO A 668 -8.53 -18.21 17.61
CA PRO A 668 -9.45 -17.08 17.71
C PRO A 668 -8.81 -15.72 17.97
N SER A 669 -7.60 -15.68 18.54
CA SER A 669 -6.87 -14.44 18.82
C SER A 669 -6.23 -13.80 17.60
N ALA A 670 -6.18 -14.50 16.46
CA ALA A 670 -5.64 -13.97 15.21
C ALA A 670 -6.71 -13.36 14.31
N ARG A 671 -7.97 -13.43 14.72
CA ARG A 671 -9.12 -12.99 13.91
C ARG A 671 -9.16 -11.45 13.87
N PRO A 672 -9.16 -10.84 12.67
CA PRO A 672 -9.25 -9.39 12.55
C PRO A 672 -10.58 -8.84 13.08
N ARG A 673 -10.51 -7.59 13.53
CA ARG A 673 -11.66 -6.76 13.87
C ARG A 673 -12.00 -5.85 12.71
N ASP A 674 -13.17 -5.25 12.80
CA ASP A 674 -13.63 -4.26 11.85
C ASP A 674 -12.88 -2.95 12.05
N GLY A 675 -11.98 -2.63 11.12
CA GLY A 675 -11.00 -1.56 11.24
C GLY A 675 -11.59 -0.15 11.13
N ILE A 676 -10.90 0.84 11.69
CA ILE A 676 -11.26 2.27 11.58
C ILE A 676 -10.12 3.01 10.90
N LEU A 677 -10.43 3.67 9.79
CA LEU A 677 -9.46 4.52 9.07
C LEU A 677 -9.86 6.00 9.09
N ALA A 678 -11.17 6.26 9.17
CA ALA A 678 -11.70 7.61 9.16
C ALA A 678 -11.36 8.34 10.48
N PRO A 679 -11.10 9.66 10.42
CA PRO A 679 -11.07 10.54 11.59
C PRO A 679 -12.30 10.34 12.49
N THR A 680 -12.10 10.32 13.80
CA THR A 680 -13.22 10.29 14.76
C THR A 680 -13.94 11.63 14.82
N ALA A 681 -15.19 11.63 15.27
CA ALA A 681 -15.90 12.83 15.68
C ALA A 681 -16.18 12.80 17.19
N VAL A 682 -16.20 13.97 17.82
CA VAL A 682 -16.50 14.11 19.25
C VAL A 682 -17.57 15.18 19.44
N GLY A 683 -18.64 14.83 20.15
CA GLY A 683 -19.77 15.71 20.46
C GLY A 683 -20.77 15.05 21.41
N ASP A 684 -21.63 15.84 22.05
CA ASP A 684 -22.73 15.35 22.88
C ASP A 684 -23.89 14.89 21.97
N VAL A 685 -23.87 13.62 21.55
CA VAL A 685 -24.85 13.10 20.58
C VAL A 685 -26.11 12.60 21.27
N ASP A 686 -26.04 12.13 22.52
CA ASP A 686 -27.23 11.67 23.26
C ASP A 686 -27.96 12.82 24.02
N GLY A 687 -27.31 13.98 24.16
CA GLY A 687 -27.85 15.20 24.74
C GLY A 687 -27.80 15.22 26.27
N ASP A 688 -26.91 14.43 26.89
CA ASP A 688 -26.76 14.33 28.34
C ASP A 688 -25.82 15.39 28.95
N GLY A 689 -25.17 16.21 28.10
CA GLY A 689 -24.22 17.24 28.47
C GLY A 689 -22.78 16.75 28.59
N GLN A 690 -22.48 15.51 28.23
CA GLN A 690 -21.16 14.92 28.17
C GLN A 690 -20.77 14.62 26.73
N LEU A 691 -19.47 14.58 26.45
CA LEU A 691 -18.97 14.29 25.11
C LEU A 691 -18.93 12.77 24.86
N ASP A 692 -19.33 12.38 23.65
CA ASP A 692 -19.24 11.04 23.12
C ASP A 692 -18.25 10.98 21.95
N ILE A 693 -17.70 9.80 21.68
CA ILE A 693 -16.84 9.52 20.53
C ILE A 693 -17.65 8.76 19.49
N VAL A 694 -17.64 9.25 18.25
CA VAL A 694 -18.25 8.59 17.09
C VAL A 694 -17.14 8.15 16.12
N ALA A 695 -17.18 6.90 15.67
CA ALA A 695 -16.24 6.36 14.70
C ALA A 695 -16.95 5.47 13.68
N THR A 696 -16.42 5.42 12.47
CA THR A 696 -16.97 4.60 11.38
C THR A 696 -15.93 3.64 10.85
N THR A 697 -16.36 2.40 10.59
CA THR A 697 -15.49 1.31 10.17
C THR A 697 -15.47 1.10 8.66
N VAL A 698 -14.43 0.41 8.21
CA VAL A 698 -14.24 0.03 6.81
C VAL A 698 -15.28 -0.98 6.30
N SER A 699 -16.06 -1.62 7.18
CA SER A 699 -17.24 -2.41 6.80
C SER A 699 -18.57 -1.65 6.81
N GLY A 700 -18.55 -0.35 7.09
CA GLY A 700 -19.76 0.49 7.06
C GLY A 700 -20.57 0.43 8.35
N ARG A 701 -19.94 0.09 9.49
CA ARG A 701 -20.56 0.22 10.81
C ARG A 701 -20.18 1.54 11.44
N THR A 702 -21.14 2.20 12.09
CA THR A 702 -20.90 3.42 12.86
C THR A 702 -21.12 3.11 14.33
N TYR A 703 -20.14 3.46 15.17
CA TYR A 703 -20.15 3.27 16.61
C TYR A 703 -20.21 4.62 17.31
N ALA A 704 -20.85 4.65 18.47
CA ALA A 704 -20.79 5.78 19.38
C ALA A 704 -20.55 5.28 20.81
N TRP A 705 -19.51 5.80 21.48
CA TRP A 705 -19.16 5.44 22.85
C TRP A 705 -19.17 6.67 23.75
N ARG A 706 -19.62 6.47 24.99
CA ARG A 706 -19.44 7.46 26.05
C ARG A 706 -17.98 7.65 26.38
N ARG A 707 -17.68 8.77 27.03
CA ARG A 707 -16.40 9.07 27.68
C ARG A 707 -15.83 8.03 28.66
N ASP A 708 -16.60 7.02 29.08
CA ASP A 708 -16.12 5.91 29.93
C ASP A 708 -15.88 4.61 29.16
N GLY A 709 -15.98 4.66 27.82
CA GLY A 709 -15.85 3.53 26.92
C GLY A 709 -17.11 2.68 26.78
N THR A 710 -18.24 3.05 27.42
CA THR A 710 -19.50 2.32 27.25
C THR A 710 -20.15 2.66 25.91
N LEU A 711 -20.52 1.63 25.14
CA LEU A 711 -21.24 1.81 23.88
C LEU A 711 -22.62 2.43 24.13
N LEU A 712 -23.01 3.43 23.33
CA LEU A 712 -24.33 4.04 23.40
C LEU A 712 -25.42 3.03 23.01
N PRO A 713 -26.61 3.08 23.65
CA PRO A 713 -27.74 2.28 23.22
C PRO A 713 -28.07 2.52 21.74
N GLY A 714 -28.34 1.44 21.00
CA GLY A 714 -28.64 1.50 19.56
C GLY A 714 -27.42 1.36 18.65
N PHE A 715 -26.20 1.44 19.19
CA PHE A 715 -24.96 1.28 18.41
C PHE A 715 -24.35 -0.13 18.55
N PRO A 716 -23.57 -0.59 17.55
CA PRO A 716 -23.34 0.08 16.27
C PRO A 716 -24.58 0.06 15.36
N VAL A 717 -24.72 1.10 14.54
CA VAL A 717 -25.60 1.11 13.36
C VAL A 717 -24.78 0.73 12.13
N GLU A 718 -25.44 0.38 11.02
CA GLU A 718 -24.74 -0.09 9.81
C GLU A 718 -25.41 0.36 8.52
N THR A 719 -24.60 0.45 7.46
CA THR A 719 -25.05 0.63 6.08
C THR A 719 -25.80 -0.60 5.56
N ASP A 720 -26.49 -0.48 4.43
CA ASP A 720 -27.29 -1.57 3.87
C ASP A 720 -26.43 -2.78 3.46
N ARG A 721 -26.61 -3.90 4.16
CA ARG A 721 -25.91 -5.17 3.89
C ARG A 721 -26.31 -5.81 2.57
N ALA A 722 -27.35 -5.33 1.88
CA ALA A 722 -27.71 -5.82 0.55
C ALA A 722 -26.57 -5.68 -0.48
N PHE A 723 -25.58 -4.82 -0.21
CA PHE A 723 -24.41 -4.60 -1.06
C PHE A 723 -23.14 -5.34 -0.58
N ALA A 724 -23.26 -6.20 0.43
CA ALA A 724 -22.13 -7.02 0.89
C ALA A 724 -21.77 -8.09 -0.14
N HIS A 725 -22.75 -8.56 -0.91
CA HIS A 725 -22.58 -9.61 -1.91
C HIS A 725 -22.86 -9.12 -3.33
N GLN A 726 -22.24 -9.81 -4.30
CA GLN A 726 -22.50 -9.64 -5.72
C GLN A 726 -23.10 -10.94 -6.30
N ALA A 727 -23.85 -10.83 -7.39
CA ALA A 727 -24.35 -12.00 -8.09
C ALA A 727 -23.20 -12.81 -8.70
N VAL A 728 -23.40 -14.13 -8.80
CA VAL A 728 -22.55 -15.08 -9.52
C VAL A 728 -23.35 -15.64 -10.70
N PRO A 729 -22.88 -15.54 -11.96
CA PRO A 729 -21.63 -14.88 -12.37
C PRO A 729 -21.64 -13.38 -12.12
N VAL A 730 -20.45 -12.81 -11.96
CA VAL A 730 -20.26 -11.38 -11.78
C VAL A 730 -20.88 -10.60 -12.97
N PRO A 731 -21.72 -9.57 -12.73
CA PRO A 731 -22.25 -8.72 -13.80
C PRO A 731 -21.17 -8.02 -14.65
N ASP A 732 -21.44 -7.84 -15.95
CA ASP A 732 -20.57 -7.07 -16.86
C ASP A 732 -20.90 -5.57 -16.78
N THR A 733 -20.08 -4.82 -16.04
CA THR A 733 -20.30 -3.38 -15.79
C THR A 733 -19.06 -2.56 -16.19
N PRO A 734 -18.89 -2.20 -17.47
CA PRO A 734 -17.72 -1.44 -17.92
C PRO A 734 -17.72 -0.02 -17.33
N TYR A 735 -16.56 0.42 -16.81
CA TYR A 735 -16.38 1.72 -16.15
C TYR A 735 -17.26 1.92 -14.91
N HIS A 736 -17.60 0.84 -14.22
CA HIS A 736 -18.39 0.93 -13.00
C HIS A 736 -17.79 0.03 -11.91
N ARG A 737 -17.45 0.64 -10.76
CA ARG A 737 -17.18 -0.05 -9.50
C ARG A 737 -18.48 -0.12 -8.70
N ASN A 738 -18.99 -1.34 -8.53
CA ASN A 738 -20.32 -1.57 -7.98
C ASN A 738 -20.38 -1.26 -6.48
N ARG A 739 -21.56 -0.81 -6.02
CA ARG A 739 -21.91 -0.60 -4.61
C ARG A 739 -21.33 -1.70 -3.71
N SER A 740 -20.71 -1.29 -2.61
CA SER A 740 -20.14 -2.20 -1.59
C SER A 740 -20.46 -1.69 -0.19
N THR A 741 -20.42 -2.58 0.81
CA THR A 741 -20.44 -2.12 2.21
C THR A 741 -19.11 -1.49 2.57
N GLY A 742 -19.12 -0.45 3.40
CA GLY A 742 -17.91 0.24 3.84
C GLY A 742 -18.06 1.74 3.96
N ALA A 743 -17.06 2.38 4.55
CA ALA A 743 -16.94 3.82 4.64
C ALA A 743 -15.48 4.23 4.90
N LEU A 744 -15.07 5.36 4.32
CA LEU A 744 -13.79 6.02 4.60
C LEU A 744 -13.96 7.50 4.98
N ALA A 745 -15.12 8.09 4.67
CA ALA A 745 -15.50 9.43 5.12
C ALA A 745 -15.64 9.49 6.65
N ALA A 746 -15.16 10.56 7.28
CA ALA A 746 -15.37 10.77 8.71
C ALA A 746 -16.86 10.97 9.02
N PRO A 747 -17.36 10.47 10.16
CA PRO A 747 -18.69 10.84 10.63
C PRO A 747 -18.75 12.35 10.89
N VAL A 748 -19.85 12.98 10.53
CA VAL A 748 -20.09 14.42 10.71
C VAL A 748 -21.23 14.63 11.69
N LEU A 749 -21.04 15.52 12.68
CA LEU A 749 -22.05 15.78 13.71
C LEU A 749 -22.74 17.13 13.47
N ALA A 750 -24.05 17.09 13.23
CA ALA A 750 -24.88 18.27 12.99
C ALA A 750 -26.34 18.03 13.39
N ASP A 751 -27.05 19.05 13.85
CA ASP A 751 -28.50 19.00 14.12
C ASP A 751 -29.25 19.18 12.79
N LEU A 752 -29.73 18.09 12.18
CA LEU A 752 -30.35 18.10 10.84
C LEU A 752 -31.89 18.20 10.88
N ASP A 753 -32.51 18.05 12.06
CA ASP A 753 -33.96 18.16 12.23
C ASP A 753 -34.43 19.28 13.16
N GLY A 754 -33.48 20.00 13.77
CA GLY A 754 -33.71 21.18 14.59
C GLY A 754 -34.21 20.85 16.00
N ASP A 755 -33.97 19.64 16.51
CA ASP A 755 -34.37 19.22 17.84
C ASP A 755 -33.40 19.67 18.96
N GLY A 756 -32.24 20.23 18.58
CA GLY A 756 -31.20 20.72 19.47
C GLY A 756 -30.17 19.66 19.89
N LYS A 757 -30.23 18.44 19.33
CA LYS A 757 -29.25 17.37 19.50
C LYS A 757 -28.44 17.18 18.22
N LEU A 758 -27.27 16.55 18.35
CA LEU A 758 -26.43 16.24 17.20
C LEU A 758 -26.90 14.92 16.55
N ASP A 759 -27.15 14.96 15.25
CA ASP A 759 -27.27 13.77 14.40
C ASP A 759 -25.90 13.39 13.83
N ILE A 760 -25.77 12.13 13.41
CA ILE A 760 -24.57 11.56 12.83
C ILE A 760 -24.80 11.34 11.35
N VAL A 761 -24.06 12.05 10.50
CA VAL A 761 -24.07 11.89 9.04
C VAL A 761 -22.90 11.02 8.61
N GLN A 762 -23.15 10.02 7.76
CA GLN A 762 -22.13 9.13 7.24
C GLN A 762 -22.29 8.89 5.73
N ALA A 763 -21.25 9.22 4.97
CA ALA A 763 -21.15 8.83 3.56
C ALA A 763 -20.53 7.42 3.45
N ALA A 764 -21.08 6.59 2.56
CA ALA A 764 -20.76 5.17 2.51
C ALA A 764 -20.33 4.69 1.11
N TRP A 765 -19.79 3.48 1.05
CA TRP A 765 -19.31 2.84 -0.17
C TRP A 765 -20.41 2.25 -1.07
N ASP A 766 -21.66 2.33 -0.62
CA ASP A 766 -22.83 1.85 -1.33
C ASP A 766 -23.54 2.94 -2.14
N GLY A 767 -22.91 4.12 -2.27
CA GLY A 767 -23.45 5.28 -2.97
C GLY A 767 -24.47 6.09 -2.17
N HIS A 768 -24.68 5.78 -0.88
CA HIS A 768 -25.61 6.51 -0.02
C HIS A 768 -24.91 7.39 1.01
N VAL A 769 -25.65 8.41 1.44
CA VAL A 769 -25.36 9.15 2.67
C VAL A 769 -26.47 8.86 3.66
N TYR A 770 -26.09 8.43 4.85
CA TYR A 770 -26.97 8.07 5.96
C TYR A 770 -26.97 9.17 7.02
N ALA A 771 -28.06 9.25 7.78
CA ALA A 771 -28.14 10.06 8.98
C ALA A 771 -28.88 9.31 10.09
N TRP A 772 -28.35 9.35 11.31
CA TRP A 772 -28.95 8.74 12.51
C TRP A 772 -28.95 9.71 13.68
N HIS A 773 -29.95 9.59 14.54
CA HIS A 773 -29.96 10.22 15.85
C HIS A 773 -28.89 9.60 16.77
N GLY A 774 -28.53 10.30 17.85
CA GLY A 774 -27.61 9.80 18.88
C GLY A 774 -28.09 8.58 19.68
N ASP A 775 -29.30 8.07 19.42
CA ASP A 775 -29.81 6.79 19.95
C ASP A 775 -29.77 5.64 18.92
N GLY A 776 -29.15 5.87 17.75
CA GLY A 776 -29.00 4.91 16.66
C GLY A 776 -30.21 4.75 15.75
N THR A 777 -31.31 5.48 15.99
CA THR A 777 -32.46 5.44 15.08
C THR A 777 -32.22 6.28 13.83
N ALA A 778 -32.67 5.79 12.66
CA ALA A 778 -32.48 6.49 11.40
C ALA A 778 -33.30 7.79 11.35
N LEU A 779 -32.68 8.86 10.86
CA LEU A 779 -33.31 10.16 10.70
C LEU A 779 -34.37 10.11 9.59
N SER A 780 -35.51 10.77 9.80
CA SER A 780 -36.59 10.79 8.80
C SER A 780 -36.13 11.41 7.49
N GLY A 781 -36.30 10.69 6.39
CA GLY A 781 -35.91 11.14 5.05
C GLY A 781 -34.53 10.65 4.61
N TRP A 782 -33.80 9.95 5.47
CA TRP A 782 -32.49 9.36 5.19
C TRP A 782 -32.56 7.82 5.14
N PRO A 783 -31.67 7.13 4.40
CA PRO A 783 -30.56 7.67 3.61
C PRO A 783 -31.00 8.36 2.30
N VAL A 784 -30.08 9.10 1.68
CA VAL A 784 -30.19 9.62 0.31
C VAL A 784 -29.25 8.87 -0.62
N ASP A 785 -29.67 8.65 -1.86
CA ASP A 785 -28.88 8.01 -2.92
C ASP A 785 -28.19 9.08 -3.78
N THR A 786 -26.93 8.88 -4.15
CA THR A 786 -26.17 9.82 -5.00
C THR A 786 -26.32 9.56 -6.50
N ASP A 787 -27.04 8.51 -6.91
CA ASP A 787 -27.29 8.22 -8.32
C ASP A 787 -28.35 9.12 -8.96
N TYR A 788 -27.91 10.07 -9.78
CA TYR A 788 -28.81 10.96 -10.50
C TYR A 788 -28.66 10.88 -12.03
N PRO A 789 -29.77 10.89 -12.81
CA PRO A 789 -29.71 10.93 -14.26
C PRO A 789 -28.92 12.11 -14.83
N ALA A 790 -28.89 13.25 -14.11
CA ALA A 790 -28.15 14.44 -14.51
C ALA A 790 -26.62 14.26 -14.55
N LEU A 791 -26.09 13.21 -13.92
CA LEU A 791 -24.66 12.86 -13.92
C LEU A 791 -24.20 12.22 -15.24
N ARG A 792 -25.13 11.87 -16.15
CA ARG A 792 -24.85 11.15 -17.41
C ARG A 792 -25.08 12.05 -18.63
N PRO A 793 -24.17 13.01 -18.91
CA PRO A 793 -24.28 13.87 -20.08
C PRO A 793 -24.16 13.08 -21.39
N SER A 794 -24.96 13.45 -22.39
CA SER A 794 -24.92 12.82 -23.73
C SER A 794 -23.55 12.99 -24.40
N GLY A 795 -23.02 11.91 -25.00
CA GLY A 795 -21.76 11.92 -25.74
C GLY A 795 -20.49 11.84 -24.87
N GLN A 796 -20.66 11.49 -23.60
CA GLN A 796 -19.56 11.26 -22.66
C GLN A 796 -19.60 9.80 -22.20
N THR A 797 -18.43 9.22 -21.94
CA THR A 797 -18.31 8.04 -21.10
C THR A 797 -18.43 8.51 -19.65
N TYR A 798 -19.22 7.81 -18.85
CA TYR A 798 -19.41 8.09 -17.43
C TYR A 798 -18.80 6.92 -16.66
N ALA A 799 -17.71 7.18 -15.92
CA ALA A 799 -17.21 6.25 -14.93
C ALA A 799 -17.93 6.52 -13.63
N ARG A 800 -18.45 5.43 -13.06
CA ARG A 800 -19.07 5.47 -11.75
C ARG A 800 -18.24 4.69 -10.77
N ASP A 801 -17.94 5.33 -9.67
CA ASP A 801 -17.50 4.65 -8.47
C ASP A 801 -18.54 4.95 -7.40
N ASP A 802 -19.30 3.92 -7.01
CA ASP A 802 -20.34 4.06 -5.99
C ASP A 802 -19.75 4.49 -4.64
N LYS A 803 -18.44 4.35 -4.43
CA LYS A 803 -17.82 4.74 -3.17
C LYS A 803 -17.88 6.24 -2.96
N ILE A 804 -18.45 6.67 -1.83
CA ILE A 804 -18.32 8.06 -1.36
C ILE A 804 -17.21 8.12 -0.31
N VAL A 805 -16.07 8.67 -0.70
CA VAL A 805 -14.86 8.72 0.15
C VAL A 805 -14.68 10.08 0.82
N GLY A 806 -15.15 11.16 0.19
CA GLY A 806 -15.07 12.51 0.74
C GLY A 806 -15.94 12.68 1.98
N THR A 807 -15.38 13.29 3.02
CA THR A 807 -16.16 13.69 4.22
C THR A 807 -17.15 14.78 3.82
N PRO A 808 -18.47 14.62 4.05
CA PRO A 808 -19.44 15.66 3.74
C PRO A 808 -19.22 16.94 4.55
N ALA A 809 -19.58 18.09 4.00
CA ALA A 809 -19.62 19.34 4.75
C ALA A 809 -21.05 19.78 5.03
N VAL A 810 -21.28 20.46 6.16
CA VAL A 810 -22.62 20.92 6.57
C VAL A 810 -22.71 22.44 6.64
N VAL A 811 -23.74 23.03 6.02
CA VAL A 811 -24.01 24.48 6.04
C VAL A 811 -25.45 24.78 5.59
N ASP A 812 -26.09 25.82 6.13
CA ASP A 812 -27.44 26.23 5.73
C ASP A 812 -27.42 26.97 4.37
N ILE A 813 -27.73 26.26 3.28
CA ILE A 813 -27.66 26.80 1.92
C ILE A 813 -28.88 27.65 1.63
N ASP A 814 -30.08 27.23 2.03
CA ASP A 814 -31.32 27.89 1.65
C ASP A 814 -31.87 28.91 2.67
N GLY A 815 -31.21 29.03 3.81
CA GLY A 815 -31.48 30.03 4.84
C GLY A 815 -32.68 29.67 5.73
N ASP A 816 -33.02 28.40 5.85
CA ASP A 816 -34.15 27.94 6.68
C ASP A 816 -33.77 27.65 8.14
N GLY A 817 -32.47 27.73 8.47
CA GLY A 817 -31.94 27.48 9.80
C GLY A 817 -31.56 26.02 10.08
N THR A 818 -31.80 25.11 9.13
CA THR A 818 -31.36 23.72 9.16
C THR A 818 -30.09 23.59 8.31
N PRO A 819 -29.00 22.98 8.81
CA PRO A 819 -27.85 22.67 7.98
C PRO A 819 -28.20 21.73 6.82
N ASP A 820 -27.68 22.02 5.64
CA ASP A 820 -27.72 21.17 4.45
C ASP A 820 -26.40 20.41 4.29
N VAL A 821 -26.42 19.30 3.54
CA VAL A 821 -25.27 18.38 3.40
C VAL A 821 -24.67 18.47 1.99
N VAL A 822 -23.39 18.86 1.90
CA VAL A 822 -22.62 18.97 0.66
C VAL A 822 -21.74 17.73 0.48
N VAL A 823 -21.86 17.05 -0.66
CA VAL A 823 -21.24 15.73 -0.90
C VAL A 823 -20.40 15.75 -2.18
N ALA A 824 -19.14 15.37 -2.06
CA ALA A 824 -18.20 15.18 -3.16
C ALA A 824 -18.25 13.74 -3.68
N LEU A 825 -18.43 13.55 -5.00
CA LEU A 825 -18.48 12.21 -5.60
C LEU A 825 -17.15 11.79 -6.23
N GLN A 826 -16.90 10.48 -6.26
CA GLN A 826 -15.80 9.85 -7.01
C GLN A 826 -16.09 9.76 -8.52
N ASP A 827 -17.36 9.91 -8.92
CA ASP A 827 -17.83 9.89 -10.30
C ASP A 827 -17.13 10.89 -11.23
N THR A 828 -16.85 10.43 -12.45
CA THR A 828 -16.31 11.28 -13.51
C THR A 828 -16.93 11.01 -14.88
N SER A 829 -16.91 12.00 -15.77
CA SER A 829 -17.22 11.80 -17.19
C SER A 829 -16.21 12.46 -18.12
N TRP A 830 -16.01 11.87 -19.30
CA TRP A 830 -15.07 12.35 -20.32
C TRP A 830 -15.54 12.00 -21.74
N PRO A 831 -15.03 12.68 -22.79
CA PRO A 831 -15.60 12.55 -24.13
C PRO A 831 -15.51 11.12 -24.66
N SER A 832 -16.63 10.55 -25.12
CA SER A 832 -16.68 9.18 -25.61
C SER A 832 -15.66 8.92 -26.74
N GLY A 833 -14.95 7.80 -26.65
CA GLY A 833 -13.90 7.42 -27.60
C GLY A 833 -12.52 8.01 -27.33
N SER A 834 -12.37 8.83 -26.28
CA SER A 834 -11.05 9.23 -25.78
C SER A 834 -10.43 8.08 -24.97
N PRO A 835 -9.08 7.92 -24.98
CA PRO A 835 -8.42 6.94 -24.13
C PRO A 835 -8.73 7.23 -22.65
N ALA A 836 -9.05 6.18 -21.90
CA ALA A 836 -9.12 6.28 -20.44
C ALA A 836 -7.75 6.75 -19.91
N GLY A 837 -7.76 7.66 -18.93
CA GLY A 837 -6.53 8.09 -18.23
C GLY A 837 -5.81 9.32 -18.78
N THR A 838 -6.19 9.85 -19.96
CA THR A 838 -5.51 11.04 -20.56
C THR A 838 -6.44 12.18 -20.96
N ALA A 839 -7.75 11.95 -20.92
CA ALA A 839 -8.74 12.96 -21.26
C ALA A 839 -9.05 13.89 -20.08
N PRO A 840 -9.40 15.17 -20.33
CA PRO A 840 -10.04 16.01 -19.32
C PRO A 840 -11.33 15.38 -18.81
N VAL A 841 -11.59 15.54 -17.50
CA VAL A 841 -12.76 14.96 -16.83
C VAL A 841 -13.71 16.02 -16.32
N THR A 842 -14.97 15.63 -16.15
CA THR A 842 -15.97 16.37 -15.38
C THR A 842 -16.27 15.59 -14.11
N ALA A 843 -16.12 16.22 -12.95
CA ALA A 843 -16.44 15.67 -11.63
C ALA A 843 -17.64 16.40 -11.01
N TYR A 844 -18.29 15.80 -10.01
CA TYR A 844 -19.62 16.22 -9.56
C TYR A 844 -19.71 16.47 -8.05
N LEU A 845 -20.26 17.64 -7.68
CA LEU A 845 -20.61 18.02 -6.31
C LEU A 845 -22.13 18.02 -6.16
N LEU A 846 -22.63 17.42 -5.07
CA LEU A 846 -24.05 17.40 -4.69
C LEU A 846 -24.31 18.24 -3.44
N ALA A 847 -25.57 18.68 -3.29
CA ALA A 847 -26.08 19.23 -2.03
C ALA A 847 -27.48 18.71 -1.77
N PHE A 848 -27.70 18.22 -0.55
CA PHE A 848 -28.94 17.67 -0.06
C PHE A 848 -29.51 18.54 1.04
N TYR A 849 -30.83 18.65 1.09
CA TYR A 849 -31.49 19.32 2.21
C TYR A 849 -31.24 18.55 3.51
N GLY A 850 -31.13 19.24 4.65
CA GLY A 850 -30.99 18.58 5.97
C GLY A 850 -32.09 17.55 6.27
N GLN A 851 -33.30 17.78 5.78
CA GLN A 851 -34.44 16.87 5.92
C GLN A 851 -34.43 15.68 4.94
N GLY A 852 -33.39 15.53 4.12
CA GLY A 852 -33.24 14.46 3.14
C GLY A 852 -34.43 14.35 2.19
N THR A 853 -34.84 13.11 1.88
CA THR A 853 -35.94 12.82 0.96
C THR A 853 -37.31 13.36 1.39
N ALA A 854 -37.47 13.81 2.64
CA ALA A 854 -38.70 14.44 3.12
C ALA A 854 -39.02 15.77 2.39
N ARG A 855 -38.01 16.43 1.80
CA ARG A 855 -38.16 17.69 1.05
C ARG A 855 -38.47 17.52 -0.44
N GLY A 856 -38.76 16.30 -0.89
CA GLY A 856 -39.01 15.98 -2.31
C GLY A 856 -37.72 15.99 -3.14
N ASN A 857 -37.81 15.77 -4.47
CA ASN A 857 -36.65 15.70 -5.37
C ASN A 857 -35.55 14.70 -4.92
N ALA A 858 -35.93 13.61 -4.27
CA ALA A 858 -35.03 12.65 -3.63
C ALA A 858 -34.02 13.28 -2.65
N GLY A 859 -34.38 14.41 -2.02
CA GLY A 859 -33.57 15.13 -1.05
C GLY A 859 -32.57 16.12 -1.64
N LEU A 860 -32.37 16.11 -2.96
CA LEU A 860 -31.42 17.00 -3.63
C LEU A 860 -31.96 18.44 -3.68
N ILE A 861 -31.09 19.41 -3.35
CA ILE A 861 -31.41 20.84 -3.48
C ILE A 861 -31.73 21.18 -4.93
N SER A 862 -32.75 22.02 -5.13
CA SER A 862 -33.24 22.36 -6.47
C SER A 862 -32.14 22.95 -7.36
N GLY A 863 -31.88 22.27 -8.49
CA GLY A 863 -30.95 22.74 -9.52
C GLY A 863 -29.50 22.25 -9.39
N TRP A 864 -29.24 21.32 -8.48
CA TRP A 864 -28.02 20.51 -8.40
C TRP A 864 -28.09 19.30 -9.36
N PRO A 865 -26.97 18.65 -9.75
CA PRO A 865 -25.57 18.78 -9.29
C PRO A 865 -24.80 20.00 -9.82
N VAL A 866 -23.61 20.27 -9.27
CA VAL A 866 -22.58 21.15 -9.84
C VAL A 866 -21.50 20.31 -10.52
N ALA A 867 -21.17 20.65 -11.78
CA ALA A 867 -20.13 20.00 -12.56
C ALA A 867 -18.84 20.83 -12.58
N LEU A 868 -17.70 20.21 -12.29
CA LEU A 868 -16.37 20.82 -12.19
C LEU A 868 -15.40 20.15 -13.17
N GLN A 869 -14.53 20.93 -13.81
CA GLN A 869 -13.60 20.42 -14.82
C GLN A 869 -12.26 20.02 -14.18
N GLY A 870 -11.74 18.85 -14.57
CA GLY A 870 -10.41 18.36 -14.22
C GLY A 870 -9.54 18.20 -15.48
N ALA A 871 -8.22 18.12 -15.29
CA ALA A 871 -7.29 18.08 -16.41
C ALA A 871 -7.08 16.66 -16.97
N VAL A 872 -7.16 15.64 -16.11
CA VAL A 872 -6.82 14.24 -16.44
C VAL A 872 -7.78 13.30 -15.70
N GLN A 873 -7.92 12.07 -16.20
CA GLN A 873 -8.71 10.99 -15.62
C GLN A 873 -7.83 10.02 -14.82
N GLY A 874 -8.31 9.56 -13.65
CA GLY A 874 -7.63 8.57 -12.82
C GLY A 874 -8.21 7.14 -12.89
N TYR A 875 -9.41 6.98 -13.46
CA TYR A 875 -10.12 5.70 -13.49
C TYR A 875 -9.35 4.58 -14.21
N GLY A 876 -9.24 3.41 -13.57
CA GLY A 876 -8.62 2.20 -14.12
C GLY A 876 -7.09 2.14 -14.02
N THR A 877 -6.48 2.97 -13.17
CA THR A 877 -5.02 3.06 -12.99
C THR A 877 -4.48 2.25 -11.79
N ALA A 878 -5.25 1.30 -11.26
CA ALA A 878 -4.96 0.55 -10.02
C ALA A 878 -4.86 1.43 -8.76
N GLN A 879 -5.45 2.64 -8.82
CA GLN A 879 -5.43 3.67 -7.75
C GLN A 879 -6.86 4.04 -7.35
N ASP A 880 -7.66 3.02 -7.05
CA ASP A 880 -9.07 3.11 -6.64
C ASP A 880 -9.33 4.30 -5.70
N PHE A 881 -10.37 5.09 -6.04
CA PHE A 881 -10.86 6.34 -5.44
C PHE A 881 -9.85 7.47 -5.14
N ILE A 882 -8.55 7.21 -5.10
CA ILE A 882 -7.51 8.17 -4.70
C ILE A 882 -7.32 9.25 -5.77
N THR A 883 -7.40 8.89 -7.06
CA THR A 883 -7.13 9.80 -8.19
C THR A 883 -8.39 10.20 -8.96
N GLU A 884 -9.56 10.04 -8.36
CA GLU A 884 -10.84 10.15 -9.04
C GLU A 884 -11.79 11.14 -8.36
N GLY A 885 -12.69 11.74 -9.15
CA GLY A 885 -13.73 12.63 -8.67
C GLY A 885 -13.25 13.84 -7.86
N LEU A 886 -13.98 14.13 -6.78
CA LEU A 886 -13.78 15.27 -5.90
C LEU A 886 -13.28 14.86 -4.51
N THR A 887 -12.50 15.74 -3.90
CA THR A 887 -12.00 15.66 -2.52
C THR A 887 -12.98 16.23 -1.51
N SER A 888 -12.79 16.00 -0.21
CA SER A 888 -13.68 16.55 0.85
C SER A 888 -13.76 18.08 0.74
N PRO A 889 -14.96 18.68 0.69
CA PRO A 889 -15.15 20.11 0.57
C PRO A 889 -15.05 20.83 1.93
N VAL A 890 -14.52 22.05 1.94
CA VAL A 890 -14.64 22.96 3.10
C VAL A 890 -15.65 24.06 2.79
N VAL A 891 -16.50 24.44 3.75
CA VAL A 891 -17.52 25.49 3.60
C VAL A 891 -17.29 26.64 4.57
N TYR A 892 -17.78 27.83 4.20
CA TYR A 892 -17.82 28.99 5.08
C TYR A 892 -18.80 30.05 4.57
N ASP A 893 -19.23 30.92 5.47
CA ASP A 893 -20.18 31.97 5.17
C ASP A 893 -19.53 33.25 4.64
N LEU A 894 -20.03 33.74 3.50
CA LEU A 894 -19.83 35.11 3.05
C LEU A 894 -21.09 35.94 3.32
N PRO A 895 -20.99 37.28 3.36
CA PRO A 895 -22.17 38.15 3.42
C PRO A 895 -23.19 37.91 2.28
N THR A 896 -22.76 37.31 1.17
CA THR A 896 -23.59 36.96 0.01
C THR A 896 -24.26 35.59 0.10
N GLY A 897 -23.85 34.74 1.05
CA GLY A 897 -24.28 33.36 1.20
C GLY A 897 -23.11 32.41 1.39
N PRO A 898 -23.39 31.13 1.68
CA PRO A 898 -22.36 30.14 1.91
C PRO A 898 -21.66 29.73 0.62
N VAL A 899 -20.38 29.44 0.74
CA VAL A 899 -19.53 28.95 -0.35
C VAL A 899 -18.83 27.66 0.06
N ALA A 900 -18.50 26.83 -0.93
CA ALA A 900 -17.64 25.67 -0.75
C ALA A 900 -16.34 25.82 -1.52
N VAL A 901 -15.26 25.28 -0.97
CA VAL A 901 -14.00 25.06 -1.67
C VAL A 901 -13.76 23.56 -1.78
N VAL A 902 -13.52 23.10 -3.00
CA VAL A 902 -13.36 21.68 -3.32
C VAL A 902 -12.34 21.50 -4.44
N ALA A 903 -11.60 20.39 -4.40
CA ALA A 903 -10.61 20.05 -5.42
C ALA A 903 -11.07 18.85 -6.26
N VAL A 904 -10.81 18.92 -7.57
CA VAL A 904 -10.84 17.77 -8.48
C VAL A 904 -9.49 17.07 -8.34
N ASN A 905 -9.48 15.77 -8.03
CA ASN A 905 -8.28 15.03 -7.61
C ASN A 905 -7.09 15.13 -8.58
N LEU A 906 -7.34 15.37 -9.87
CA LEU A 906 -6.35 15.58 -10.92
C LEU A 906 -6.39 17.01 -11.49
N PHE A 907 -5.93 17.95 -10.66
CA PHE A 907 -5.49 19.29 -11.05
C PHE A 907 -6.59 20.35 -11.27
N GLY A 908 -7.46 20.54 -10.26
CA GLY A 908 -8.34 21.70 -10.21
C GLY A 908 -8.80 22.00 -8.78
N GLN A 909 -8.90 23.28 -8.42
CA GLN A 909 -9.49 23.74 -7.15
C GLN A 909 -10.52 24.82 -7.46
N TYR A 910 -11.70 24.71 -6.85
CA TYR A 910 -12.85 25.56 -7.16
C TYR A 910 -13.42 26.18 -5.90
N LEU A 911 -13.82 27.44 -6.02
CA LEU A 911 -14.81 28.06 -5.15
C LEU A 911 -16.18 27.95 -5.81
N VAL A 912 -17.16 27.44 -5.07
CA VAL A 912 -18.55 27.24 -5.50
C VAL A 912 -19.46 28.06 -4.61
N ASP A 913 -20.22 28.98 -5.20
CA ASP A 913 -21.31 29.64 -4.49
C ASP A 913 -22.49 28.68 -4.39
N LEU A 914 -22.85 28.26 -3.17
CA LEU A 914 -23.76 27.13 -2.97
C LEU A 914 -25.22 27.47 -3.32
N ARG A 915 -25.60 28.76 -3.29
CA ARG A 915 -26.95 29.22 -3.64
C ARG A 915 -27.12 29.36 -5.14
N THR A 916 -26.16 29.99 -5.80
CA THR A 916 -26.23 30.32 -7.23
C THR A 916 -25.63 29.25 -8.12
N ARG A 917 -24.82 28.35 -7.55
CA ARG A 917 -24.04 27.30 -8.22
C ARG A 917 -22.98 27.85 -9.17
N THR A 918 -22.62 29.13 -9.02
CA THR A 918 -21.55 29.72 -9.83
C THR A 918 -20.20 29.21 -9.32
N THR A 919 -19.36 28.77 -10.25
CA THR A 919 -18.04 28.22 -9.94
C THR A 919 -16.95 29.19 -10.39
N ARG A 920 -15.86 29.24 -9.62
CA ARG A 920 -14.64 29.95 -9.98
C ARG A 920 -13.44 29.09 -9.65
N GLN A 921 -12.65 28.77 -10.66
CA GLN A 921 -11.39 28.06 -10.47
C GLN A 921 -10.35 28.98 -9.82
N PHE A 922 -9.62 28.48 -8.84
CA PHE A 922 -8.44 29.14 -8.30
C PHE A 922 -7.30 29.14 -9.31
N GLY A 923 -6.48 30.19 -9.31
CA GLY A 923 -5.22 30.20 -10.05
C GLY A 923 -4.19 29.30 -9.37
N ASN A 924 -3.26 28.71 -10.11
CA ASN A 924 -2.27 27.81 -9.51
C ASN A 924 -1.31 28.55 -8.56
N ALA A 925 -0.93 27.91 -7.46
CA ALA A 925 0.22 28.32 -6.66
C ALA A 925 1.52 27.90 -7.35
N SER A 926 2.67 28.40 -6.89
CA SER A 926 3.97 28.12 -7.50
C SER A 926 5.00 27.73 -6.46
N LEU A 927 5.80 26.70 -6.77
CA LEU A 927 6.95 26.34 -5.95
C LEU A 927 8.07 27.38 -6.10
N ALA A 928 8.85 27.57 -5.04
CA ALA A 928 10.02 28.45 -5.06
C ALA A 928 11.04 28.03 -6.13
N GLN A 929 11.13 26.72 -6.40
CA GLN A 929 12.00 26.14 -7.44
C GLN A 929 11.39 26.21 -8.85
N GLY A 930 10.18 26.77 -9.00
CA GLY A 930 9.43 26.79 -10.25
C GLY A 930 8.62 25.51 -10.50
N GLY A 931 7.42 25.68 -11.07
CA GLY A 931 6.42 24.63 -11.26
C GLY A 931 5.09 25.04 -10.63
N ALA A 932 3.98 24.72 -11.31
CA ALA A 932 2.65 25.00 -10.78
C ALA A 932 2.28 23.92 -9.75
N ILE A 933 1.96 24.35 -8.53
CA ILE A 933 1.39 23.48 -7.50
C ILE A 933 -0.07 23.25 -7.87
N VAL A 934 -0.43 21.99 -8.03
CA VAL A 934 -1.79 21.55 -8.32
C VAL A 934 -2.26 20.58 -7.22
N PRO A 935 -3.56 20.63 -6.85
CA PRO A 935 -4.16 19.60 -6.00
C PRO A 935 -3.88 18.22 -6.57
N PHE A 936 -3.36 17.36 -5.71
CA PHE A 936 -3.16 15.94 -5.97
C PHE A 936 -3.51 15.24 -4.66
N THR A 937 -4.52 14.37 -4.68
CA THR A 937 -4.91 13.48 -3.57
C THR A 937 -5.20 14.14 -2.20
N THR A 938 -5.49 15.44 -2.14
CA THR A 938 -5.57 16.21 -0.87
C THR A 938 -6.78 17.14 -0.83
N SER A 939 -7.19 17.52 0.38
CA SER A 939 -8.33 18.40 0.64
C SER A 939 -7.90 19.79 1.11
N PRO A 940 -8.72 20.83 0.84
CA PRO A 940 -8.48 22.19 1.32
C PRO A 940 -8.83 22.37 2.81
N SER A 941 -8.15 23.31 3.45
CA SER A 941 -8.53 23.88 4.76
C SER A 941 -8.74 25.39 4.65
N ALA A 942 -9.66 25.95 5.44
CA ALA A 942 -9.90 27.38 5.55
C ALA A 942 -9.42 27.93 6.92
N GLY A 943 -8.77 29.10 6.94
CA GLY A 943 -8.25 29.69 8.20
C GLY A 943 -7.80 31.15 8.05
N ASP A 944 -7.85 31.96 9.12
CA ASP A 944 -7.49 33.40 9.07
C ASP A 944 -5.97 33.63 9.19
N LEU A 945 -5.21 33.11 8.23
CA LEU A 945 -3.74 33.17 8.19
C LEU A 945 -3.16 34.60 8.14
N LEU A 946 -3.95 35.58 7.68
CA LEU A 946 -3.54 36.98 7.58
C LEU A 946 -4.12 37.88 8.67
N GLY A 947 -4.86 37.33 9.64
CA GLY A 947 -5.51 38.08 10.73
C GLY A 947 -6.49 39.15 10.24
N SER A 948 -7.09 38.94 9.07
CA SER A 948 -7.96 39.89 8.37
C SER A 948 -9.45 39.68 8.65
N GLY A 949 -9.78 38.54 9.24
CA GLY A 949 -11.13 38.08 9.51
C GLY A 949 -11.83 37.42 8.33
N VAL A 950 -11.14 37.23 7.20
CA VAL A 950 -11.57 36.46 6.03
C VAL A 950 -10.65 35.25 5.93
N PRO A 951 -11.16 34.02 5.70
CA PRO A 951 -10.31 32.85 5.66
C PRO A 951 -9.44 32.89 4.40
N GLN A 952 -8.22 32.39 4.50
CA GLN A 952 -7.40 31.96 3.39
C GLN A 952 -7.61 30.45 3.21
N ILE A 953 -7.47 29.99 1.97
CA ILE A 953 -7.54 28.56 1.67
C ILE A 953 -6.12 28.03 1.60
N ALA A 954 -5.79 27.00 2.37
CA ALA A 954 -4.51 26.32 2.31
C ALA A 954 -4.70 24.87 1.85
N GLN A 955 -3.83 24.41 0.97
CA GLN A 955 -3.83 23.04 0.48
C GLN A 955 -2.44 22.65 0.00
N SER A 956 -1.96 21.47 0.40
CA SER A 956 -0.75 20.87 -0.17
C SER A 956 -1.01 20.38 -1.59
N GLY A 957 -0.01 20.42 -2.45
CA GLY A 957 -0.11 19.90 -3.79
C GLY A 957 1.25 19.56 -4.35
N SER A 958 1.24 19.03 -5.57
CA SER A 958 2.44 18.57 -6.26
C SER A 958 2.68 19.41 -7.51
N SER A 959 3.93 19.49 -7.95
CA SER A 959 4.28 20.10 -9.22
C SER A 959 3.61 19.32 -10.36
N ALA A 960 2.75 19.97 -11.13
CA ALA A 960 2.01 19.32 -12.22
C ALA A 960 2.93 18.61 -13.23
N SER A 961 4.07 19.24 -13.56
CA SER A 961 5.06 18.64 -14.46
C SER A 961 5.71 17.41 -13.85
N ASP A 962 5.97 17.44 -12.54
CA ASP A 962 6.71 16.38 -11.88
C ASP A 962 5.81 15.17 -11.64
N VAL A 963 4.53 15.36 -11.32
CA VAL A 963 3.54 14.27 -11.27
C VAL A 963 3.43 13.62 -12.65
N ALA A 964 3.27 14.42 -13.71
CA ALA A 964 3.17 13.90 -15.07
C ALA A 964 4.42 13.11 -15.51
N THR A 965 5.62 13.53 -15.10
CA THR A 965 6.86 12.80 -15.38
C THR A 965 7.16 11.69 -14.39
N GLY A 966 6.66 11.78 -13.16
CA GLY A 966 6.94 10.86 -12.06
C GLY A 966 6.17 9.55 -12.21
N VAL A 967 5.02 9.59 -12.87
CA VAL A 967 4.25 8.40 -13.28
C VAL A 967 4.69 7.82 -14.63
N VAL A 968 5.73 8.41 -15.24
CA VAL A 968 6.38 7.92 -16.45
C VAL A 968 7.72 7.31 -16.07
N GLU A 969 8.02 6.15 -16.64
CA GLU A 969 9.32 5.51 -16.46
C GLU A 969 10.42 6.39 -17.07
N THR A 970 11.42 6.75 -16.26
CA THR A 970 12.63 7.42 -16.72
C THR A 970 13.86 6.67 -16.20
N PRO A 971 14.53 5.88 -17.05
CA PRO A 971 15.64 5.04 -16.63
C PRO A 971 16.79 5.79 -15.94
N GLY A 972 17.26 5.24 -14.82
CA GLY A 972 18.41 5.77 -14.08
C GLY A 972 18.17 7.11 -13.39
N MET A 973 16.94 7.61 -13.41
CA MET A 973 16.59 8.85 -12.73
C MET A 973 15.86 8.54 -11.43
N GLY A 974 16.15 9.36 -10.41
CA GLY A 974 15.24 9.52 -9.30
C GLY A 974 14.45 10.81 -9.53
N ILE A 975 13.24 10.73 -10.09
CA ILE A 975 12.38 11.90 -10.28
C ILE A 975 11.75 12.23 -8.94
N GLN A 976 12.08 13.41 -8.40
CA GLN A 976 11.46 13.88 -7.18
C GLN A 976 10.18 14.57 -7.60
N VAL A 977 9.04 14.02 -7.19
CA VAL A 977 7.80 14.79 -7.23
C VAL A 977 7.95 15.91 -6.22
N ARG A 978 8.23 17.12 -6.70
CA ARG A 978 8.34 18.28 -5.82
C ARG A 978 6.94 18.69 -5.42
N SER A 979 6.72 18.76 -4.12
CA SER A 979 5.45 19.15 -3.54
C SER A 979 5.63 20.38 -2.65
N GLY A 980 4.53 21.07 -2.37
CA GLY A 980 4.52 22.31 -1.61
C GLY A 980 3.13 22.63 -1.09
N VAL A 981 3.02 23.66 -0.26
CA VAL A 981 1.73 24.20 0.17
C VAL A 981 1.39 25.46 -0.61
N GLY A 982 0.22 25.45 -1.23
CA GLY A 982 -0.40 26.64 -1.81
C GLY A 982 -1.35 27.29 -0.82
N VAL A 983 -1.44 28.62 -0.89
CA VAL A 983 -2.42 29.41 -0.15
C VAL A 983 -3.10 30.39 -1.09
N TRP A 984 -4.42 30.53 -1.01
CA TRP A 984 -5.22 31.37 -1.89
C TRP A 984 -6.07 32.36 -1.13
N ASP A 985 -6.22 33.55 -1.73
CA ASP A 985 -7.23 34.53 -1.33
C ASP A 985 -8.57 34.16 -2.00
N PRO A 986 -9.60 33.78 -1.22
CA PRO A 986 -10.89 33.39 -1.77
C PRO A 986 -11.70 34.55 -2.33
N SER A 987 -11.30 35.81 -2.16
CA SER A 987 -11.99 36.93 -2.79
C SER A 987 -11.53 37.14 -4.24
N THR A 988 -10.25 36.92 -4.52
CA THR A 988 -9.64 37.12 -5.84
C THR A 988 -9.42 35.82 -6.62
N GLY A 989 -9.34 34.70 -5.93
CA GLY A 989 -8.97 33.40 -6.50
C GLY A 989 -7.48 33.28 -6.82
N GLN A 990 -6.65 34.25 -6.40
CA GLN A 990 -5.22 34.25 -6.67
C GLN A 990 -4.44 33.62 -5.52
N SER A 991 -3.35 32.94 -5.86
CA SER A 991 -2.41 32.41 -4.87
C SER A 991 -1.58 33.53 -4.24
N LEU A 992 -1.27 33.37 -2.96
CA LEU A 992 -0.46 34.29 -2.17
C LEU A 992 1.03 33.99 -2.38
N SER A 993 1.76 34.90 -3.01
CA SER A 993 3.14 34.67 -3.47
C SER A 993 4.16 34.37 -2.38
N GLN A 994 3.87 34.72 -1.12
CA GLN A 994 4.75 34.38 0.00
C GLN A 994 4.77 32.88 0.32
N PHE A 995 3.76 32.13 -0.13
CA PHE A 995 3.68 30.68 0.04
C PHE A 995 4.16 29.97 -1.22
N SER A 996 5.37 29.43 -1.12
CA SER A 996 6.03 28.69 -2.21
C SER A 996 6.96 27.60 -1.67
N GLN A 997 6.78 27.24 -0.39
CA GLN A 997 7.71 26.39 0.33
C GLN A 997 7.56 24.93 -0.08
N PRO A 998 8.68 24.20 -0.21
CA PRO A 998 8.64 22.78 -0.50
C PRO A 998 8.25 21.97 0.74
N ILE A 999 7.59 20.84 0.49
CA ILE A 999 7.42 19.76 1.47
C ILE A 999 8.28 18.56 1.03
N GLN A 1000 8.72 17.73 1.99
CA GLN A 1000 9.29 16.42 1.65
C GLN A 1000 8.15 15.42 1.56
N GLY A 1001 8.09 14.62 0.50
CA GLY A 1001 7.04 13.62 0.33
C GLY A 1001 5.75 14.18 -0.32
N LEU A 1002 4.73 13.33 -0.40
CA LEU A 1002 3.39 13.59 -0.92
C LEU A 1002 2.36 13.63 0.21
N GLY A 1003 1.27 14.38 0.03
CA GLY A 1003 0.10 14.30 0.89
C GLY A 1003 -0.95 13.37 0.28
N PHE A 1004 -1.60 12.55 1.10
CA PHE A 1004 -2.64 11.61 0.67
C PHE A 1004 -3.84 11.67 1.62
N ILE A 1005 -5.04 11.94 1.08
CA ILE A 1005 -6.32 12.01 1.81
C ILE A 1005 -6.20 12.93 3.05
N THR A 1006 -5.44 14.01 2.90
CA THR A 1006 -5.06 14.91 4.00
C THR A 1006 -5.41 16.36 3.68
N ALA A 1007 -5.51 17.16 4.74
CA ALA A 1007 -5.63 18.60 4.67
C ALA A 1007 -4.65 19.25 5.66
N PRO A 1008 -4.13 20.47 5.41
CA PRO A 1008 -3.31 21.15 6.41
C PRO A 1008 -4.13 21.51 7.67
N ALA A 1009 -3.54 21.35 8.86
CA ALA A 1009 -4.07 22.00 10.05
C ALA A 1009 -3.62 23.46 10.07
N LEU A 1010 -4.50 24.37 10.50
CA LEU A 1010 -4.24 25.81 10.57
C LEU A 1010 -4.33 26.29 12.01
N ALA A 1011 -3.20 26.38 12.70
CA ALA A 1011 -3.12 26.74 14.10
C ALA A 1011 -1.79 27.44 14.42
N ASP A 1012 -1.78 28.31 15.44
CA ASP A 1012 -0.57 29.04 15.84
C ASP A 1012 0.41 28.05 16.49
N VAL A 1013 1.58 27.85 15.89
CA VAL A 1013 2.69 27.05 16.46
C VAL A 1013 3.98 27.87 16.60
N SER A 1014 3.99 29.08 16.05
CA SER A 1014 5.09 30.05 16.11
C SER A 1014 5.05 30.94 17.35
N GLY A 1015 3.87 31.12 17.95
CA GLY A 1015 3.61 31.96 19.12
C GLY A 1015 3.33 33.43 18.78
N ASP A 1016 3.00 33.75 17.55
CA ASP A 1016 2.75 35.13 17.09
C ASP A 1016 1.27 35.56 17.22
N GLY A 1017 0.38 34.62 17.57
CA GLY A 1017 -1.05 34.82 17.74
C GLY A 1017 -1.89 34.70 16.46
N VAL A 1018 -1.28 34.32 15.33
CA VAL A 1018 -1.94 34.06 14.04
C VAL A 1018 -1.78 32.58 13.69
N PRO A 1019 -2.77 31.93 13.05
CA PRO A 1019 -2.63 30.54 12.66
C PRO A 1019 -1.51 30.33 11.64
N ASP A 1020 -0.68 29.32 11.86
CA ASP A 1020 0.33 28.81 10.93
C ASP A 1020 -0.23 27.62 10.14
N ILE A 1021 0.54 27.14 9.16
CA ILE A 1021 0.19 25.96 8.37
C ILE A 1021 1.01 24.78 8.86
N ILE A 1022 0.34 23.70 9.29
CA ILE A 1022 0.97 22.44 9.69
C ILE A 1022 0.55 21.34 8.71
N ALA A 1023 1.52 20.61 8.16
CA ALA A 1023 1.25 19.55 7.20
C ALA A 1023 2.17 18.33 7.40
N PRO A 1024 1.60 17.12 7.49
CA PRO A 1024 2.35 15.87 7.40
C PRO A 1024 2.43 15.40 5.93
N THR A 1025 3.22 14.36 5.68
CA THR A 1025 3.35 13.72 4.37
C THR A 1025 3.59 12.20 4.49
N ASP A 1026 3.74 11.52 3.35
CA ASP A 1026 4.29 10.16 3.23
C ASP A 1026 5.77 10.02 3.63
N SER A 1027 6.38 11.10 4.10
CA SER A 1027 7.72 11.09 4.67
C SER A 1027 7.66 11.19 6.19
N ALA A 1028 8.76 10.83 6.86
CA ALA A 1028 8.94 11.02 8.30
C ALA A 1028 9.09 12.49 8.73
N ALA A 1029 8.42 13.43 8.05
CA ALA A 1029 8.53 14.86 8.30
C ALA A 1029 7.17 15.49 8.58
N LEU A 1030 7.03 16.09 9.77
CA LEU A 1030 5.95 17.03 10.07
C LEU A 1030 6.47 18.45 9.84
N HIS A 1031 5.83 19.18 8.93
CA HIS A 1031 6.22 20.53 8.54
C HIS A 1031 5.35 21.60 9.19
N ALA A 1032 5.91 22.81 9.38
CA ALA A 1032 5.14 24.00 9.71
C ALA A 1032 5.68 25.27 9.04
N TRP A 1033 4.79 26.16 8.60
CA TRP A 1033 5.11 27.46 8.01
C TRP A 1033 4.27 28.57 8.59
N ASP A 1034 4.91 29.69 8.86
CA ASP A 1034 4.31 30.91 9.39
C ASP A 1034 3.18 31.42 8.50
N GLY A 1035 2.00 31.63 9.06
CA GLY A 1035 0.79 31.99 8.32
C GLY A 1035 0.83 33.37 7.67
N SER A 1036 1.71 34.26 8.12
CA SER A 1036 1.81 35.62 7.57
C SER A 1036 2.90 35.76 6.51
N THR A 1037 4.03 35.09 6.74
CA THR A 1037 5.27 35.21 5.95
C THR A 1037 5.53 34.04 5.02
N GLY A 1038 4.89 32.89 5.25
CA GLY A 1038 5.14 31.65 4.54
C GLY A 1038 6.55 31.10 4.76
N GLN A 1039 7.25 31.48 5.84
CA GLN A 1039 8.58 30.94 6.18
C GLN A 1039 8.48 29.74 7.13
N PRO A 1040 9.43 28.79 7.09
CA PRO A 1040 9.43 27.67 8.04
C PRO A 1040 9.46 28.16 9.50
N VAL A 1041 8.60 27.58 10.35
CA VAL A 1041 8.54 27.89 11.78
C VAL A 1041 9.79 27.34 12.50
N PRO A 1042 10.42 28.09 13.42
CA PRO A 1042 11.55 27.60 14.18
C PRO A 1042 11.26 26.27 14.89
N GLY A 1043 12.19 25.30 14.79
CA GLY A 1043 12.03 23.99 15.41
C GLY A 1043 11.31 22.95 14.55
N PHE A 1044 10.82 23.34 13.37
CA PHE A 1044 10.33 22.45 12.32
C PHE A 1044 11.34 22.31 11.17
N PRO A 1045 11.29 21.19 10.40
CA PRO A 1045 10.37 20.05 10.54
C PRO A 1045 10.70 19.14 11.74
N LYS A 1046 9.70 18.41 12.24
CA LYS A 1046 9.88 17.31 13.21
C LYS A 1046 10.06 16.00 12.45
N TRP A 1047 10.84 15.08 13.03
CA TRP A 1047 10.96 13.71 12.52
C TRP A 1047 9.93 12.81 13.21
N THR A 1048 9.21 12.00 12.44
CA THR A 1048 8.05 11.22 12.90
C THR A 1048 8.17 9.72 12.62
N GLY A 1049 9.33 9.22 12.20
CA GLY A 1049 9.50 7.78 11.90
C GLY A 1049 9.04 7.37 10.51
N GLY A 1050 7.84 7.77 10.10
CA GLY A 1050 7.30 7.39 8.80
C GLY A 1050 6.00 8.07 8.41
N PHE A 1051 5.17 7.37 7.62
CA PHE A 1051 4.06 7.96 6.87
C PHE A 1051 2.90 8.34 7.80
N SER A 1052 2.45 9.59 7.76
CA SER A 1052 1.14 10.00 8.31
C SER A 1052 0.14 10.36 7.20
N LEU A 1053 -1.04 9.74 7.22
CA LEU A 1053 -2.07 9.94 6.19
C LEU A 1053 -2.90 11.20 6.46
N PHE A 1054 -3.57 11.32 7.60
CA PHE A 1054 -4.49 12.43 7.85
C PHE A 1054 -3.88 13.65 8.57
N THR A 1055 -4.68 14.71 8.68
CA THR A 1055 -4.37 15.99 9.32
C THR A 1055 -3.94 15.80 10.78
N PRO A 1056 -2.88 16.49 11.26
CA PRO A 1056 -2.55 16.53 12.69
C PRO A 1056 -3.58 17.34 13.46
N ALA A 1057 -3.69 17.10 14.77
CA ALA A 1057 -4.51 17.93 15.64
C ALA A 1057 -3.66 18.86 16.48
N VAL A 1058 -4.16 20.07 16.74
CA VAL A 1058 -3.44 21.12 17.47
C VAL A 1058 -4.29 21.63 18.63
N SER A 1059 -3.78 21.57 19.85
CA SER A 1059 -4.52 22.07 21.03
C SER A 1059 -3.59 22.26 22.23
N ASP A 1060 -4.06 22.92 23.28
CA ASP A 1060 -3.36 23.08 24.56
C ASP A 1060 -3.63 21.85 25.44
N ILE A 1061 -2.89 20.77 25.19
CA ILE A 1061 -3.21 19.44 25.71
C ILE A 1061 -2.98 19.39 27.22
N ASP A 1062 -1.89 20.01 27.70
CA ASP A 1062 -1.54 20.06 29.13
C ASP A 1062 -2.02 21.32 29.88
N CYS A 1063 -2.75 22.20 29.18
CA CYS A 1063 -3.38 23.40 29.72
C CYS A 1063 -2.41 24.42 30.32
N ASP A 1064 -1.24 24.57 29.70
CA ASP A 1064 -0.21 25.53 30.10
C ASP A 1064 -0.31 26.88 29.37
N GLY A 1065 -1.25 27.01 28.43
CA GLY A 1065 -1.47 28.19 27.60
C GLY A 1065 -0.73 28.16 26.27
N ARG A 1066 0.00 27.08 25.97
CA ARG A 1066 0.68 26.85 24.69
C ARG A 1066 0.01 25.72 23.91
N LEU A 1067 0.28 25.68 22.61
CA LEU A 1067 -0.27 24.64 21.74
C LEU A 1067 0.73 23.49 21.54
N GLU A 1068 0.21 22.28 21.55
CA GLU A 1068 0.86 21.05 21.12
C GLU A 1068 0.30 20.56 19.78
N VAL A 1069 1.11 19.82 19.04
CA VAL A 1069 0.71 19.14 17.80
C VAL A 1069 0.74 17.63 18.02
N ALA A 1070 -0.42 16.97 17.86
CA ALA A 1070 -0.58 15.53 17.88
C ALA A 1070 -0.66 14.97 16.46
N LEU A 1071 0.07 13.88 16.18
CA LEU A 1071 0.12 13.22 14.89
C LEU A 1071 0.28 11.71 15.06
N MET A 1072 -0.46 10.94 14.27
CA MET A 1072 -0.39 9.49 14.23
C MET A 1072 0.28 9.00 12.93
N THR A 1073 1.08 7.94 13.01
CA THR A 1073 1.75 7.35 11.84
C THR A 1073 1.26 5.94 11.51
N ARG A 1074 1.50 5.50 10.27
CA ARG A 1074 1.18 4.14 9.82
C ARG A 1074 2.02 3.07 10.51
N GLU A 1075 3.20 3.42 11.03
CA GLU A 1075 4.02 2.53 11.84
C GLU A 1075 3.49 2.35 13.28
N GLY A 1076 2.40 3.05 13.62
CA GLY A 1076 1.67 2.89 14.87
C GLY A 1076 2.14 3.78 16.01
N ASN A 1077 2.84 4.89 15.71
CA ASN A 1077 3.32 5.83 16.72
C ASN A 1077 2.45 7.09 16.78
N LEU A 1078 1.95 7.40 17.98
CA LEU A 1078 1.33 8.68 18.30
C LEU A 1078 2.39 9.62 18.87
N HIS A 1079 2.70 10.68 18.13
CA HIS A 1079 3.59 11.76 18.57
C HIS A 1079 2.80 12.94 19.10
N VAL A 1080 3.36 13.61 20.12
CA VAL A 1080 2.85 14.91 20.60
C VAL A 1080 4.02 15.85 20.87
N PHE A 1081 4.09 16.95 20.12
CA PHE A 1081 5.17 17.94 20.19
C PHE A 1081 4.70 19.27 20.78
N ARG A 1082 5.46 19.79 21.74
CA ARG A 1082 5.30 21.17 22.23
C ARG A 1082 5.71 22.19 21.18
N THR A 1083 4.99 23.31 21.15
CA THR A 1083 5.29 24.43 20.27
C THR A 1083 5.34 25.76 21.02
N ASP A 1084 5.70 26.83 20.32
CA ASP A 1084 5.63 28.18 20.87
C ASP A 1084 4.23 28.81 20.75
N GLY A 1085 3.31 28.13 20.06
CA GLY A 1085 1.95 28.55 19.76
C GLY A 1085 1.12 28.95 20.96
N LEU A 1086 0.23 29.93 20.80
CA LEU A 1086 -0.61 30.45 21.88
C LEU A 1086 -2.02 29.86 21.83
N ALA A 1087 -2.49 29.29 22.95
CA ALA A 1087 -3.86 28.79 23.07
C ALA A 1087 -4.94 29.89 22.90
N SER A 1088 -4.55 31.15 23.09
CA SER A 1088 -5.43 32.31 22.89
C SER A 1088 -5.62 32.71 21.42
N ALA A 1089 -4.90 32.11 20.48
CA ALA A 1089 -5.06 32.40 19.06
C ALA A 1089 -6.48 32.01 18.61
N ALA A 1090 -7.09 32.87 17.78
CA ALA A 1090 -8.47 32.71 17.35
C ALA A 1090 -8.54 32.20 15.90
N ARG A 1091 -9.70 31.63 15.53
CA ARG A 1091 -10.07 31.31 14.12
C ARG A 1091 -9.14 30.30 13.43
N GLN A 1092 -8.82 29.25 14.16
CA GLN A 1092 -8.00 28.11 13.75
C GLN A 1092 -8.85 27.01 13.11
N ALA A 1093 -8.21 26.16 12.30
CA ALA A 1093 -8.72 24.88 11.81
C ALA A 1093 -7.79 23.79 12.36
N TRP A 1094 -8.02 23.40 13.60
CA TRP A 1094 -7.04 22.65 14.40
C TRP A 1094 -7.14 21.13 14.27
N HIS A 1095 -8.08 20.63 13.47
CA HIS A 1095 -8.40 19.22 13.29
C HIS A 1095 -8.74 18.93 11.82
N TRP A 1096 -8.78 17.65 11.44
CA TRP A 1096 -9.38 17.24 10.17
C TRP A 1096 -10.76 17.88 10.01
N HIS A 1097 -11.04 18.39 8.81
CA HIS A 1097 -12.34 18.95 8.46
C HIS A 1097 -12.84 20.06 9.40
N GLN A 1098 -11.91 20.96 9.79
CA GLN A 1098 -12.11 22.21 10.56
C GLN A 1098 -12.20 22.04 12.07
N ASP A 1099 -12.97 21.08 12.58
CA ASP A 1099 -13.31 20.96 14.00
C ASP A 1099 -13.46 19.50 14.46
N ASN A 1100 -13.72 19.30 15.75
CA ASN A 1100 -13.90 17.97 16.36
C ASN A 1100 -15.16 17.24 15.88
N ARG A 1101 -16.09 17.93 15.21
CA ARG A 1101 -17.34 17.37 14.68
C ARG A 1101 -17.22 16.99 13.21
N ASN A 1102 -16.05 17.23 12.61
CA ASN A 1102 -15.76 17.09 11.19
C ASN A 1102 -16.75 17.86 10.30
N SER A 1103 -17.26 19.01 10.75
CA SER A 1103 -18.34 19.73 10.05
C SER A 1103 -17.94 20.21 8.65
N GLY A 1104 -16.64 20.40 8.41
CA GLY A 1104 -16.12 21.05 7.22
C GLY A 1104 -16.43 22.54 7.18
N HIS A 1105 -17.07 23.10 8.20
CA HIS A 1105 -17.49 24.48 8.25
C HIS A 1105 -16.47 25.32 9.04
N TRP A 1106 -15.89 26.31 8.36
CA TRP A 1106 -15.06 27.31 9.03
C TRP A 1106 -15.94 28.47 9.51
N GLY A 1107 -16.09 28.63 10.82
CA GLY A 1107 -16.95 29.67 11.37
C GLY A 1107 -17.22 29.62 12.87
N SER A 1108 -18.51 29.62 13.23
CA SER A 1108 -19.05 29.66 14.61
C SER A 1108 -18.77 28.42 15.47
N ASP A 1109 -18.10 27.43 14.89
CA ASP A 1109 -17.95 26.03 15.27
C ASP A 1109 -16.86 25.81 16.34
N ALA A 1110 -16.19 26.88 16.76
CA ALA A 1110 -15.44 26.91 18.02
C ALA A 1110 -16.39 27.04 19.22
N GLY A 1111 -17.22 26.02 19.44
CA GLY A 1111 -18.17 25.96 20.55
C GLY A 1111 -17.53 26.26 21.91
N ALA A 1112 -18.35 26.67 22.89
CA ALA A 1112 -17.89 26.98 24.24
C ALA A 1112 -17.49 25.69 25.00
N GLY A 1113 -16.27 25.16 24.74
CA GLY A 1113 -15.69 24.04 25.48
C GLY A 1113 -14.95 22.99 24.63
N GLU A 1114 -14.98 23.05 23.30
CA GLU A 1114 -14.32 22.05 22.46
C GLU A 1114 -12.86 22.44 22.19
N GLY A 1115 -11.92 21.54 22.51
CA GLY A 1115 -10.48 21.73 22.29
C GLY A 1115 -9.85 22.87 23.10
N ARG A 1116 -10.47 23.32 24.21
CA ARG A 1116 -9.96 24.38 25.07
C ARG A 1116 -10.07 24.01 26.54
N CYS A 1117 -9.03 24.29 27.29
CA CYS A 1117 -8.98 24.06 28.72
C CYS A 1117 -10.10 24.79 29.47
N ALA A 1118 -10.70 24.11 30.45
CA ALA A 1118 -11.76 24.68 31.27
C ALA A 1118 -11.22 25.79 32.20
N GLY A 1119 -11.28 27.04 31.73
CA GLY A 1119 -11.12 28.24 32.56
C GLY A 1119 -9.96 29.16 32.17
N GLY A 1120 -10.31 30.24 31.47
CA GLY A 1120 -9.45 31.40 31.25
C GLY A 1120 -10.22 32.54 30.58
N ALA A 1121 -11.23 33.07 31.27
CA ALA A 1121 -11.89 34.33 30.88
C ALA A 1121 -11.01 35.55 31.17
#